data_AF-A0A1F7MR71-F1
#
_entry.id   AF-A0A1F7MR71-F1
#
_cell.length_a   1.000
_cell.length_b   1.000
_cell.length_c   1.000
_cell.angle_alpha   90.00
_cell.angle_beta   90.00
_cell.angle_gamma   90.00
#
_symmetry.space_group_name_H-M   'P 1'
#
loop_
_entity.id
_entity.type
_entity.pdbx_description
1 polymer ?
#
loop_
_entity_poly.entity_id
_entity_poly.type
_entity_poly.pdbx_seq_one_letter_code
_entity_poly.pdbx_strand_id
1 'polypeptide(L)'
;MIDERAPQLDAYRKKRDPERTPEPFGGRRPVGGRLFVVQKHAARRLHYDLRLEMDGVLKSWAVPKGPSVRPEEKRLAVHVEDHPLEYADFEGVIPPDNYGAGAVIVWDRGWYRPAKEGNPLEQLEKGKLEVEFFGYKMRGRWTLARMSKKEKEWLLLKKADAAAAPEELTDRYPQSVLSGLTVEEIRDVSAKLAALRTRLDALKAPRRDLSPRNQPFMLATLAERPFSGKAWLFEIKYDGVRVLASRTGDAVELYGRSGQAITGRYPELVAALRRLPVERFLLDGEIVALDESGKPSFQRLQARMGLTNPLDIERAAAQVPVIGIFFDCLALDGHDLRRLPLLERKALLKSFLPPLGPVRFGDHVLEQGAAFFDAASAERLEGIVAKKVGSLYAGGRSREWVKIKCQRRQEFVIGGYTTPQGSRGYFGALHLGLYEGGRLVYVSKVGTGFDQAGLKALWERLQPLRRDTPPFEVGSPGGRGHHWVEPRLVCEVRFTEWTKDGGIRHPAFLGLRDDKRPEDCRRETSTTIPLTTIPLTLPSPPHPTLSPSGGEDKGEGERIGGRGPEVKITNPKKIFWPAEGYTKGDLIAYYEAVAPILLPYLRDRPLVLTRYPDGIAGKSFFQKDAPEFVPAWVRTERIYSKD
;
A
#
# COMPACT_ATOMS: atom_id res chain seq x y z
N MET A 1 31.92 -21.30 -22.34
CA MET A 1 32.87 -20.20 -22.10
C MET A 1 32.32 -18.99 -22.84
N ILE A 2 31.76 -18.02 -22.12
CA ILE A 2 31.37 -16.70 -22.62
C ILE A 2 32.17 -15.72 -21.77
N ASP A 3 32.82 -14.79 -22.45
CA ASP A 3 33.94 -13.92 -22.06
C ASP A 3 33.95 -13.43 -20.61
N GLU A 4 35.09 -13.62 -19.94
CA GLU A 4 35.33 -13.36 -18.51
C GLU A 4 35.63 -11.89 -18.20
N ARG A 5 35.54 -10.97 -19.18
CA ARG A 5 35.58 -9.53 -18.93
C ARG A 5 34.48 -8.81 -19.71
N ALA A 6 33.53 -8.21 -19.00
CA ALA A 6 32.64 -7.17 -19.55
C ALA A 6 33.44 -5.86 -19.65
N PRO A 7 33.97 -5.46 -20.84
CA PRO A 7 34.84 -4.29 -20.98
C PRO A 7 34.12 -2.98 -20.60
N GLN A 8 32.79 -2.95 -20.68
CA GLN A 8 31.95 -1.83 -20.24
C GLN A 8 32.17 -1.50 -18.74
N LEU A 9 32.60 -2.47 -17.92
CA LEU A 9 32.84 -2.29 -16.49
C LEU A 9 34.28 -1.88 -16.15
N ASP A 10 35.18 -1.73 -17.13
CA ASP A 10 36.59 -1.43 -16.85
C ASP A 10 36.77 -0.08 -16.15
N ALA A 11 36.01 0.94 -16.54
CA ALA A 11 36.04 2.25 -15.89
C ALA A 11 35.51 2.17 -14.44
N TYR A 12 34.52 1.31 -14.18
CA TYR A 12 33.98 1.07 -12.85
C TYR A 12 35.00 0.38 -11.94
N ARG A 13 35.60 -0.70 -12.45
CA ARG A 13 36.59 -1.52 -11.74
C ARG A 13 37.88 -0.75 -11.45
N LYS A 14 38.35 0.09 -12.38
CA LYS A 14 39.55 0.92 -12.18
C LYS A 14 39.41 1.96 -11.05
N LYS A 15 38.18 2.36 -10.72
CA LYS A 15 37.91 3.38 -9.69
C LYS A 15 37.75 2.81 -8.29
N ARG A 16 37.73 1.48 -8.12
CA ARG A 16 37.32 0.82 -6.88
C ARG A 16 38.26 -0.34 -6.56
N ASP A 17 38.43 -0.59 -5.28
CA ASP A 17 39.23 -1.69 -4.76
C ASP A 17 38.29 -2.70 -4.07
N PRO A 18 38.20 -3.96 -4.54
CA PRO A 18 37.27 -4.95 -4.01
C PRO A 18 37.53 -5.30 -2.55
N GLU A 19 38.72 -5.03 -2.01
CA GLU A 19 39.02 -5.26 -0.59
C GLU A 19 38.61 -4.09 0.31
N ARG A 20 38.31 -2.91 -0.28
CA ARG A 20 38.08 -1.67 0.47
C ARG A 20 36.68 -1.09 0.32
N THR A 21 35.87 -1.61 -0.60
CA THR A 21 34.46 -1.20 -0.78
C THR A 21 33.52 -2.40 -0.71
N PRO A 22 32.34 -2.27 -0.08
CA PRO A 22 31.30 -3.31 -0.07
C PRO A 22 30.51 -3.38 -1.39
N GLU A 23 30.88 -2.59 -2.39
CA GLU A 23 30.22 -2.55 -3.70
C GLU A 23 30.48 -3.83 -4.53
N PRO A 24 29.53 -4.29 -5.35
CA PRO A 24 29.70 -5.49 -6.18
C PRO A 24 30.59 -5.26 -7.42
N PHE A 25 31.43 -6.24 -7.80
CA PHE A 25 32.39 -6.16 -8.93
C PHE A 25 31.99 -6.97 -10.17
N GLY A 26 30.82 -7.62 -10.11
CA GLY A 26 30.20 -8.33 -11.22
C GLY A 26 30.10 -9.84 -10.98
N GLY A 27 28.87 -10.34 -11.02
CA GLY A 27 28.52 -11.75 -11.07
C GLY A 27 27.32 -12.01 -11.99
N ARG A 28 26.99 -13.28 -12.18
CA ARG A 28 25.95 -13.71 -13.13
C ARG A 28 24.57 -13.31 -12.63
N ARG A 29 23.90 -12.42 -13.39
CA ARG A 29 22.44 -12.22 -13.32
C ARG A 29 21.81 -12.70 -14.63
N PRO A 30 20.65 -13.38 -14.61
CA PRO A 30 19.87 -13.58 -15.82
C PRO A 30 19.59 -12.23 -16.47
N VAL A 31 19.93 -12.08 -17.74
CA VAL A 31 19.66 -10.87 -18.51
C VAL A 31 18.16 -10.83 -18.78
N GLY A 32 17.43 -10.09 -17.95
CA GLY A 32 16.01 -9.84 -18.16
C GLY A 32 15.80 -8.79 -19.25
N GLY A 33 16.74 -7.86 -19.36
CA GLY A 33 16.62 -6.66 -20.16
C GLY A 33 15.50 -5.79 -19.59
N ARG A 34 15.82 -4.52 -19.30
CA ARG A 34 14.86 -3.47 -18.88
C ARG A 34 14.61 -3.28 -17.38
N LEU A 35 15.48 -3.76 -16.49
CA LEU A 35 15.50 -3.25 -15.11
C LEU A 35 15.82 -1.75 -15.10
N PHE A 36 15.17 -0.98 -14.23
CA PHE A 36 15.69 0.30 -13.79
C PHE A 36 15.80 0.36 -12.28
N VAL A 37 16.75 1.16 -11.81
CA VAL A 37 16.95 1.46 -10.40
C VAL A 37 17.24 2.94 -10.25
N VAL A 38 16.79 3.52 -9.14
CA VAL A 38 17.20 4.84 -8.69
C VAL A 38 17.78 4.70 -7.30
N GLN A 39 19.06 5.03 -7.14
CA GLN A 39 19.72 5.02 -5.82
C GLN A 39 19.83 6.46 -5.29
N LYS A 40 19.44 6.69 -4.04
CA LYS A 40 19.71 7.96 -3.35
C LYS A 40 21.07 7.83 -2.68
N HIS A 41 21.99 8.72 -3.05
CA HIS A 41 23.39 8.64 -2.66
C HIS A 41 23.81 9.91 -1.92
N ALA A 42 24.03 9.80 -0.62
CA ALA A 42 24.57 10.85 0.25
C ALA A 42 26.10 10.81 0.28
N ALA A 43 26.72 11.08 -0.87
CA ALA A 43 28.16 11.28 -1.04
C ALA A 43 28.59 12.67 -0.55
N ARG A 44 29.66 13.25 -1.11
CA ARG A 44 30.03 14.67 -0.88
C ARG A 44 28.86 15.63 -1.10
N ARG A 45 27.99 15.32 -2.06
CA ARG A 45 26.69 15.98 -2.27
C ARG A 45 25.63 14.91 -2.47
N LEU A 46 24.44 15.15 -1.92
CA LEU A 46 23.28 14.31 -2.16
C LEU A 46 22.91 14.34 -3.64
N HIS A 47 22.69 13.17 -4.23
CA HIS A 47 22.18 13.02 -5.59
C HIS A 47 21.41 11.71 -5.72
N TYR A 48 20.75 11.53 -6.87
CA TYR A 48 20.03 10.30 -7.21
C TYR A 48 20.61 9.69 -8.47
N ASP A 49 21.09 8.46 -8.41
CA ASP A 49 21.62 7.75 -9.57
C ASP A 49 20.49 7.00 -10.27
N LEU A 50 20.04 7.52 -11.41
CA LEU A 50 19.15 6.78 -12.32
C LEU A 50 19.98 5.80 -13.13
N ARG A 51 19.61 4.52 -13.12
CA ARG A 51 20.32 3.50 -13.87
C ARG A 51 19.37 2.60 -14.64
N LEU A 52 19.74 2.30 -15.89
CA LEU A 52 18.95 1.48 -16.82
C LEU A 52 19.78 0.27 -17.26
N GLU A 53 19.22 -0.93 -17.11
CA GLU A 53 19.82 -2.14 -17.66
C GLU A 53 19.76 -2.11 -19.19
N MET A 54 20.94 -2.07 -19.82
CA MET A 54 21.15 -2.18 -21.27
C MET A 54 22.51 -2.84 -21.51
N ASP A 55 22.59 -3.71 -22.51
CA ASP A 55 23.86 -4.35 -22.92
C ASP A 55 24.59 -5.06 -21.75
N GLY A 56 23.83 -5.76 -20.91
CA GLY A 56 24.37 -6.52 -19.77
C GLY A 56 24.92 -5.68 -18.60
N VAL A 57 24.78 -4.35 -18.64
CA VAL A 57 25.24 -3.42 -17.60
C VAL A 57 24.17 -2.39 -17.24
N LEU A 58 24.41 -1.61 -16.19
CA LEU A 58 23.60 -0.47 -15.79
C LEU A 58 24.19 0.83 -16.33
N LYS A 59 23.59 1.36 -17.41
CA LYS A 59 23.88 2.72 -17.91
C LYS A 59 23.38 3.73 -16.88
N SER A 60 24.21 4.70 -16.48
CA SER A 60 24.02 5.41 -15.20
C SER A 60 24.11 6.94 -15.32
N TRP A 61 23.20 7.65 -14.65
CA TRP A 61 23.18 9.11 -14.57
C TRP A 61 23.00 9.60 -13.14
N ALA A 62 23.89 10.47 -12.67
CA ALA A 62 23.73 11.20 -11.43
C ALA A 62 22.77 12.39 -11.63
N VAL A 63 21.67 12.43 -10.89
CA VAL A 63 20.63 13.46 -10.92
C VAL A 63 20.70 14.26 -9.60
N PRO A 64 21.41 15.41 -9.54
CA PRO A 64 21.73 16.07 -8.27
C PRO A 64 20.51 16.51 -7.45
N LYS A 65 19.45 16.98 -8.12
CA LYS A 65 18.20 17.39 -7.46
C LYS A 65 17.19 16.24 -7.30
N GLY A 66 17.51 15.05 -7.80
CA GLY A 66 16.57 13.94 -7.92
C GLY A 66 15.59 14.07 -9.10
N PRO A 67 14.91 12.97 -9.46
CA PRO A 67 13.83 12.99 -10.44
C PRO A 67 12.67 13.85 -9.93
N SER A 68 11.95 14.51 -10.85
CA SER A 68 10.74 15.27 -10.52
C SER A 68 9.54 14.72 -11.25
N VAL A 69 8.42 14.57 -10.55
CA VAL A 69 7.14 14.15 -11.15
C VAL A 69 6.34 15.30 -11.75
N ARG A 70 6.90 16.51 -11.75
CA ARG A 70 6.30 17.71 -12.34
C ARG A 70 6.79 17.90 -13.78
N PRO A 71 5.90 17.87 -14.79
CA PRO A 71 6.28 17.94 -16.20
C PRO A 71 7.04 19.22 -16.62
N GLU A 72 6.82 20.32 -15.91
CA GLU A 72 7.46 21.62 -16.14
C GLU A 72 8.91 21.68 -15.65
N GLU A 73 9.31 20.77 -14.75
CA GLU A 73 10.64 20.77 -14.17
C GLU A 73 11.65 20.00 -15.03
N LYS A 74 12.80 20.63 -15.29
CA LYS A 74 13.91 20.00 -16.01
C LYS A 74 15.01 19.61 -15.03
N ARG A 75 15.30 18.31 -14.92
CA ARG A 75 16.32 17.81 -13.98
C ARG A 75 17.60 17.48 -14.74
N LEU A 76 18.72 18.09 -14.35
CA LEU A 76 20.05 17.74 -14.87
C LEU A 76 20.38 16.30 -14.48
N ALA A 77 20.83 15.51 -15.44
CA ALA A 77 21.27 14.13 -15.29
C ALA A 77 22.67 14.01 -15.92
N VAL A 78 23.70 13.74 -15.12
CA VAL A 78 25.09 13.66 -15.58
C VAL A 78 25.46 12.21 -15.79
N HIS A 79 25.81 11.83 -17.01
CA HIS A 79 26.21 10.47 -17.36
C HIS A 79 27.53 10.10 -16.65
N VAL A 80 27.52 8.99 -15.92
CA VAL A 80 28.66 8.45 -15.17
C VAL A 80 29.05 7.07 -15.71
N GLU A 81 30.04 6.40 -15.13
CA GLU A 81 30.44 5.07 -15.58
C GLU A 81 29.32 4.04 -15.45
N ASP A 82 29.36 2.99 -16.29
CA ASP A 82 28.44 1.87 -16.21
C ASP A 82 28.66 1.06 -14.93
N HIS A 83 27.62 0.44 -14.39
CA HIS A 83 27.69 -0.35 -13.16
C HIS A 83 27.28 -1.81 -13.40
N PRO A 84 27.77 -2.77 -12.61
CA PRO A 84 27.34 -4.16 -12.72
C PRO A 84 25.87 -4.32 -12.32
N LEU A 85 25.17 -5.31 -12.89
CA LEU A 85 23.72 -5.51 -12.63
C LEU A 85 23.39 -5.77 -11.15
N GLU A 86 24.32 -6.33 -10.38
CA GLU A 86 24.18 -6.56 -8.94
C GLU A 86 24.09 -5.25 -8.15
N TYR A 87 24.67 -4.17 -8.69
CA TYR A 87 24.63 -2.86 -8.05
C TYR A 87 23.21 -2.32 -7.88
N ALA A 88 22.24 -2.79 -8.68
CA ALA A 88 20.84 -2.41 -8.55
C ALA A 88 20.19 -2.85 -7.23
N ASP A 89 20.88 -3.67 -6.45
CA ASP A 89 20.41 -4.20 -5.18
C ASP A 89 21.24 -3.67 -3.99
N PHE A 90 22.29 -2.88 -4.27
CA PHE A 90 23.23 -2.41 -3.27
C PHE A 90 22.63 -1.29 -2.42
N GLU A 91 22.69 -1.50 -1.10
CA GLU A 91 22.44 -0.50 -0.06
C GLU A 91 23.54 -0.62 0.99
N GLY A 92 24.02 0.50 1.51
CA GLY A 92 25.06 0.49 2.55
C GLY A 92 25.81 1.80 2.64
N VAL A 93 26.92 1.76 3.39
CA VAL A 93 27.85 2.88 3.52
C VAL A 93 29.15 2.53 2.81
N ILE A 94 29.48 3.29 1.77
CA ILE A 94 30.78 3.22 1.10
C ILE A 94 31.79 3.94 2.02
N PRO A 95 32.86 3.26 2.50
CA PRO A 95 33.77 3.83 3.49
C PRO A 95 34.49 5.09 3.00
N PRO A 96 34.98 5.94 3.92
CA PRO A 96 35.86 7.05 3.59
C PRO A 96 37.04 6.61 2.70
N ASP A 97 37.59 7.55 1.92
CA ASP A 97 38.70 7.36 0.98
C ASP A 97 38.43 6.46 -0.24
N ASN A 98 37.23 5.87 -0.34
CA ASN A 98 36.77 5.21 -1.56
C ASN A 98 36.09 6.19 -2.53
N TYR A 99 36.15 5.87 -3.82
CA TYR A 99 35.40 6.62 -4.83
C TYR A 99 33.90 6.49 -4.57
N GLY A 100 33.21 7.63 -4.44
CA GLY A 100 31.80 7.64 -4.09
C GLY A 100 31.52 7.35 -2.61
N ALA A 101 32.47 7.60 -1.70
CA ALA A 101 32.25 7.49 -0.26
C ALA A 101 30.95 8.20 0.18
N GLY A 102 30.12 7.50 0.96
CA GLY A 102 28.78 7.96 1.33
C GLY A 102 27.78 6.84 1.55
N ALA A 103 26.60 7.21 2.03
CA ALA A 103 25.50 6.28 2.24
C ALA A 103 24.66 6.15 0.96
N VAL A 104 24.27 4.94 0.60
CA VAL A 104 23.49 4.61 -0.59
C VAL A 104 22.28 3.77 -0.21
N ILE A 105 21.10 4.16 -0.70
CA ILE A 105 19.88 3.35 -0.62
C ILE A 105 19.28 3.17 -2.02
N VAL A 106 18.56 2.07 -2.24
CA VAL A 106 17.71 1.85 -3.40
C VAL A 106 16.40 2.61 -3.18
N TRP A 107 16.37 3.86 -3.65
CA TRP A 107 15.22 4.74 -3.49
C TRP A 107 14.03 4.31 -4.35
N ASP A 108 14.25 3.80 -5.57
CA ASP A 108 13.20 3.18 -6.36
C ASP A 108 13.76 2.09 -7.28
N ARG A 109 12.87 1.22 -7.75
CA ARG A 109 13.19 0.12 -8.64
C ARG A 109 11.95 -0.33 -9.40
N GLY A 110 12.16 -0.80 -10.61
CA GLY A 110 11.13 -1.51 -11.38
C GLY A 110 11.67 -1.94 -12.73
N TRP A 111 10.78 -2.03 -13.70
CA TRP A 111 11.16 -2.21 -15.10
C TRP A 111 10.78 -0.97 -15.91
N TYR A 112 11.42 -0.81 -17.07
CA TYR A 112 11.10 0.25 -18.00
C TYR A 112 10.73 -0.32 -19.37
N ARG A 113 10.04 0.47 -20.17
CA ARG A 113 9.77 0.15 -21.58
C ARG A 113 10.16 1.33 -22.44
N PRO A 114 10.96 1.14 -23.51
CA PRO A 114 11.16 2.18 -24.50
C PRO A 114 9.83 2.59 -25.12
N ALA A 115 9.54 3.89 -25.20
CA ALA A 115 8.29 4.39 -25.77
C ALA A 115 8.25 4.25 -27.30
N LYS A 116 9.42 4.17 -27.93
CA LYS A 116 9.58 3.94 -29.37
C LYS A 116 10.12 2.54 -29.61
N GLU A 117 9.61 1.92 -30.68
CA GLU A 117 10.17 0.67 -31.21
C GLU A 117 11.65 0.85 -31.61
N GLY A 118 12.39 -0.26 -31.62
CA GLY A 118 13.82 -0.28 -31.91
C GLY A 118 14.70 -0.43 -30.67
N ASN A 119 16.02 -0.45 -30.91
CA ASN A 119 17.00 -0.69 -29.86
C ASN A 119 17.14 0.55 -28.94
N PRO A 120 16.90 0.43 -27.62
CA PRO A 120 17.06 1.55 -26.70
C PRO A 120 18.50 2.10 -26.64
N LEU A 121 19.50 1.25 -26.92
CA LEU A 121 20.90 1.66 -26.96
C LEU A 121 21.14 2.67 -28.10
N GLU A 122 20.61 2.40 -29.30
CA GLU A 122 20.73 3.32 -30.44
C GLU A 122 20.00 4.65 -30.19
N GLN A 123 18.85 4.61 -29.49
CA GLN A 123 18.14 5.84 -29.10
C GLN A 123 18.97 6.68 -28.14
N LEU A 124 19.64 6.02 -27.18
CA LEU A 124 20.56 6.66 -26.26
C LEU A 124 21.78 7.23 -26.99
N GLU A 125 22.37 6.52 -27.94
CA GLU A 125 23.49 7.01 -28.75
C GLU A 125 23.11 8.25 -29.57
N LYS A 126 21.89 8.28 -30.14
CA LYS A 126 21.29 9.44 -30.81
C LYS A 126 21.00 10.61 -29.86
N GLY A 127 21.17 10.43 -28.55
CA GLY A 127 21.04 11.48 -27.55
C GLY A 127 19.62 11.74 -27.08
N LYS A 128 18.66 10.86 -27.37
CA LYS A 128 17.29 11.00 -26.88
C LYS A 128 16.64 9.64 -26.68
N LEU A 129 16.30 9.35 -25.43
CA LEU A 129 15.62 8.13 -25.03
C LEU A 129 14.29 8.49 -24.36
N GLU A 130 13.18 7.94 -24.86
CA GLU A 130 11.86 8.06 -24.26
C GLU A 130 11.49 6.72 -23.64
N VAL A 131 11.15 6.73 -22.35
CA VAL A 131 10.86 5.51 -21.58
C VAL A 131 9.61 5.68 -20.74
N GLU A 132 8.93 4.57 -20.50
CA GLU A 132 7.89 4.46 -19.49
C GLU A 132 8.43 3.63 -18.32
N PHE A 133 8.39 4.19 -17.12
CA PHE A 133 8.82 3.53 -15.90
C PHE A 133 7.64 2.84 -15.21
N PHE A 134 7.91 1.66 -14.66
CA PHE A 134 6.98 0.85 -13.88
C PHE A 134 7.62 0.54 -12.52
N GLY A 135 7.93 1.60 -11.76
CA GLY A 135 8.53 1.52 -10.44
C GLY A 135 7.51 1.45 -9.30
N TYR A 136 8.04 1.33 -8.09
CA TYR A 136 7.26 1.50 -6.87
C TYR A 136 6.95 2.98 -6.61
N LYS A 137 7.85 3.88 -7.02
CA LYS A 137 7.68 5.33 -6.92
C LYS A 137 7.55 6.00 -8.28
N MET A 138 8.60 5.96 -9.11
CA MET A 138 8.61 6.55 -10.45
C MET A 138 7.76 5.72 -11.41
N ARG A 139 6.77 6.37 -12.00
CA ARG A 139 5.86 5.77 -12.98
C ARG A 139 5.63 6.68 -14.18
N GLY A 140 5.04 6.10 -15.22
CA GLY A 140 4.63 6.82 -16.42
C GLY A 140 5.80 7.17 -17.33
N ARG A 141 5.59 8.11 -18.24
CA ARG A 141 6.50 8.45 -19.33
C ARG A 141 7.49 9.54 -18.95
N TRP A 142 8.73 9.34 -19.39
CA TRP A 142 9.90 10.19 -19.14
C TRP A 142 10.75 10.32 -20.41
N THR A 143 11.56 11.37 -20.47
CA THR A 143 12.56 11.56 -21.52
C THR A 143 13.91 11.84 -20.89
N LEU A 144 14.92 11.15 -21.41
CA LEU A 144 16.32 11.46 -21.19
C LEU A 144 16.87 12.08 -22.49
N ALA A 145 17.28 13.34 -22.45
CA ALA A 145 17.76 14.07 -23.63
C ALA A 145 19.15 14.68 -23.40
N ARG A 146 20.10 14.38 -24.28
CA ARG A 146 21.48 14.89 -24.23
C ARG A 146 21.51 16.35 -24.65
N MET A 147 22.25 17.17 -23.91
CA MET A 147 22.41 18.59 -24.24
C MET A 147 23.37 18.75 -25.42
N SER A 148 22.96 19.50 -26.45
CA SER A 148 23.81 19.82 -27.58
C SER A 148 25.03 20.59 -27.07
N LYS A 149 26.24 20.07 -27.32
CA LYS A 149 27.58 20.56 -26.88
C LYS A 149 28.20 19.89 -25.65
N LYS A 150 27.52 19.01 -24.91
CA LYS A 150 28.10 18.35 -23.73
C LYS A 150 27.72 16.88 -23.64
N GLU A 151 28.65 15.99 -23.99
CA GLU A 151 28.38 14.54 -24.11
C GLU A 151 27.85 13.89 -22.83
N LYS A 152 28.30 14.37 -21.66
CA LYS A 152 27.89 13.84 -20.34
C LYS A 152 26.67 14.51 -19.75
N GLU A 153 26.22 15.67 -20.25
CA GLU A 153 25.10 16.39 -19.64
C GLU A 153 23.79 16.05 -20.35
N TRP A 154 22.85 15.50 -19.59
CA TRP A 154 21.52 15.13 -20.02
C TRP A 154 20.45 15.85 -19.20
N LEU A 155 19.23 15.86 -19.71
CA LEU A 155 18.04 16.28 -19.01
C LEU A 155 17.11 15.09 -18.82
N LEU A 156 16.68 14.86 -17.58
CA LEU A 156 15.59 13.97 -17.23
C LEU A 156 14.30 14.80 -17.10
N LEU A 157 13.29 14.43 -17.89
CA LEU A 157 12.05 15.20 -18.06
C LEU A 157 10.85 14.29 -17.86
N LYS A 158 9.93 14.66 -16.96
CA LYS A 158 8.63 13.98 -16.81
C LYS A 158 7.68 14.42 -17.92
N LYS A 159 6.87 13.50 -18.46
CA LYS A 159 5.76 13.84 -19.36
C LYS A 159 4.47 14.09 -18.58
N ALA A 160 3.61 14.95 -19.12
CA ALA A 160 2.24 15.09 -18.64
C ALA A 160 1.46 13.79 -18.95
N ASP A 161 1.20 13.00 -17.92
CA ASP A 161 0.41 11.78 -17.95
C ASP A 161 -0.20 11.52 -16.56
N ALA A 162 -0.92 10.41 -16.41
CA ALA A 162 -1.63 10.06 -15.16
C ALA A 162 -0.71 9.86 -13.93
N ALA A 163 0.60 9.72 -14.12
CA ALA A 163 1.58 9.59 -13.03
C ALA A 163 2.29 10.92 -12.70
N ALA A 164 1.95 12.02 -13.37
CA ALA A 164 2.40 13.35 -12.98
C ALA A 164 1.60 13.85 -11.75
N ALA A 165 2.29 14.52 -10.83
CA ALA A 165 1.67 15.00 -9.59
C ALA A 165 2.34 16.30 -9.11
N PRO A 166 1.63 17.15 -8.34
CA PRO A 166 2.20 18.37 -7.78
C PRO A 166 3.14 18.10 -6.59
N GLU A 167 2.97 16.98 -5.89
CA GLU A 167 3.79 16.60 -4.74
C GLU A 167 5.00 15.76 -5.19
N GLU A 168 6.20 16.13 -4.76
CA GLU A 168 7.42 15.42 -5.15
C GLU A 168 7.60 14.09 -4.41
N LEU A 169 7.96 13.05 -5.16
CA LEU A 169 8.14 11.71 -4.60
C LEU A 169 9.37 11.63 -3.68
N THR A 170 10.39 12.46 -3.91
CA THR A 170 11.62 12.47 -3.11
C THR A 170 11.35 12.89 -1.66
N ASP A 171 10.36 13.74 -1.47
CA ASP A 171 9.98 14.31 -0.17
C ASP A 171 8.93 13.42 0.50
N ARG A 172 7.94 12.95 -0.27
CA ARG A 172 6.87 12.08 0.23
C ARG A 172 7.37 10.69 0.62
N TYR A 173 8.31 10.13 -0.14
CA TYR A 173 8.84 8.78 0.06
C TYR A 173 10.38 8.77 0.04
N PRO A 174 11.05 9.29 1.08
CA PRO A 174 12.52 9.36 1.11
C PRO A 174 13.19 8.01 1.38
N GLN A 175 12.46 7.00 1.87
CA GLN A 175 12.99 5.70 2.30
C GLN A 175 13.36 4.78 1.14
N SER A 176 14.18 3.77 1.40
CA SER A 176 14.42 2.65 0.49
C SER A 176 13.12 1.89 0.18
N VAL A 177 12.98 1.37 -1.04
CA VAL A 177 11.92 0.40 -1.38
C VAL A 177 12.26 -1.02 -0.93
N LEU A 178 13.49 -1.28 -0.50
CA LEU A 178 13.97 -2.59 -0.05
C LEU A 178 14.02 -2.68 1.48
N SER A 179 14.89 -1.90 2.12
CA SER A 179 15.09 -1.92 3.57
C SER A 179 14.10 -1.05 4.35
N GLY A 180 13.43 -0.11 3.69
CA GLY A 180 12.60 0.91 4.36
C GLY A 180 13.39 1.96 5.16
N LEU A 181 14.72 1.95 5.07
CA LEU A 181 15.57 2.94 5.71
C LEU A 181 15.71 4.20 4.85
N THR A 182 15.82 5.34 5.51
CA THR A 182 16.34 6.56 4.86
C THR A 182 17.86 6.49 4.66
N VAL A 183 18.40 7.39 3.83
CA VAL A 183 19.86 7.45 3.59
C VAL A 183 20.62 7.93 4.83
N GLU A 184 19.94 8.63 5.74
CA GLU A 184 20.46 9.02 7.03
C GLU A 184 20.47 7.83 7.99
N GLU A 185 19.38 7.04 8.04
CA GLU A 185 19.27 5.88 8.93
C GLU A 185 20.20 4.73 8.55
N ILE A 186 20.50 4.52 7.26
CA ILE A 186 21.42 3.45 6.85
C ILE A 186 22.86 3.68 7.34
N ARG A 187 23.22 4.91 7.73
CA ARG A 187 24.52 5.21 8.33
C ARG A 187 24.67 4.63 9.73
N ASP A 188 23.56 4.48 10.46
CA ASP A 188 23.54 3.93 11.81
C ASP A 188 22.27 3.11 12.05
N VAL A 189 22.23 1.95 11.39
CA VAL A 189 21.16 0.95 11.59
C VAL A 189 21.14 0.48 13.04
N SER A 190 22.30 0.45 13.70
CA SER A 190 22.44 -0.03 15.08
C SER A 190 21.66 0.84 16.07
N ALA A 191 21.73 2.17 15.95
CA ALA A 191 20.96 3.08 16.78
C ALA A 191 19.45 2.95 16.55
N LYS A 192 19.02 2.76 15.30
CA LYS A 192 17.60 2.52 14.98
C LYS A 192 17.07 1.24 15.63
N LEU A 193 17.85 0.16 15.58
CA LEU A 193 17.50 -1.11 16.22
C LEU A 193 17.52 -1.01 17.75
N ALA A 194 18.45 -0.27 18.32
CA ALA A 194 18.48 0.02 19.76
C ALA A 194 17.22 0.76 20.21
N ALA A 195 16.80 1.80 19.48
CA ALA A 195 15.57 2.53 19.77
C ALA A 195 14.31 1.65 19.68
N LEU A 196 14.28 0.71 18.71
CA LEU A 196 13.21 -0.27 18.59
C LEU A 196 13.14 -1.20 19.81
N ARG A 197 14.29 -1.70 20.28
CA ARG A 197 14.39 -2.54 21.49
C ARG A 197 13.93 -1.80 22.74
N THR A 198 14.38 -0.56 22.93
CA THR A 198 13.91 0.30 24.03
C THR A 198 12.39 0.47 24.01
N ARG A 199 11.79 0.63 22.83
CA ARG A 199 10.32 0.69 22.70
C ARG A 199 9.65 -0.63 23.09
N LEU A 200 10.20 -1.77 22.69
CA LEU A 200 9.67 -3.09 23.05
C LEU A 200 9.70 -3.31 24.58
N ASP A 201 10.81 -2.94 25.23
CA ASP A 201 10.94 -3.03 26.69
C ASP A 201 9.96 -2.08 27.40
N ALA A 202 9.79 -0.85 26.91
CA ALA A 202 8.83 0.11 27.46
C ALA A 202 7.36 -0.37 27.35
N LEU A 203 7.03 -1.06 26.26
CA LEU A 203 5.71 -1.69 26.06
C LEU A 203 5.52 -2.97 26.89
N LYS A 204 6.55 -3.43 27.61
CA LYS A 204 6.54 -4.66 28.41
C LYS A 204 6.11 -5.88 27.59
N ALA A 205 6.54 -5.94 26.33
CA ALA A 205 6.25 -7.08 25.46
C ALA A 205 6.89 -8.35 26.06
N PRO A 206 6.17 -9.48 26.19
CA PRO A 206 6.77 -10.72 26.70
C PRO A 206 7.85 -11.25 25.76
N ARG A 207 9.00 -11.65 26.30
CA ARG A 207 10.01 -12.42 25.55
C ARG A 207 9.49 -13.85 25.33
N ARG A 208 9.17 -14.17 24.08
CA ARG A 208 8.66 -15.47 23.65
C ARG A 208 8.77 -15.59 22.14
N ASP A 209 9.48 -16.61 21.67
CA ASP A 209 9.50 -16.94 20.25
C ASP A 209 8.16 -17.53 19.81
N LEU A 210 7.68 -17.07 18.66
CA LEU A 210 6.49 -17.59 18.00
C LEU A 210 6.91 -18.34 16.74
N SER A 211 6.42 -19.58 16.60
CA SER A 211 6.55 -20.31 15.36
C SER A 211 5.47 -19.85 14.37
N PRO A 212 5.80 -19.63 13.09
CA PRO A 212 4.78 -19.42 12.06
C PRO A 212 3.94 -20.69 11.81
N ARG A 213 4.49 -21.88 12.12
CA ARG A 213 3.78 -23.16 11.94
C ARG A 213 2.63 -23.23 12.93
N ASN A 214 1.44 -23.55 12.42
CA ASN A 214 0.21 -23.65 13.20
C ASN A 214 -0.21 -22.36 13.93
N GLN A 215 0.37 -21.20 13.59
CA GLN A 215 -0.09 -19.94 14.16
C GLN A 215 -1.46 -19.60 13.55
N PRO A 216 -2.54 -19.57 14.35
CA PRO A 216 -3.86 -19.30 13.81
C PRO A 216 -3.99 -17.84 13.37
N PHE A 217 -4.65 -17.63 12.23
CA PHE A 217 -5.00 -16.30 11.73
C PHE A 217 -6.18 -15.72 12.51
N MET A 218 -6.12 -14.42 12.81
CA MET A 218 -7.28 -13.65 13.22
C MET A 218 -8.18 -13.40 12.00
N LEU A 219 -9.49 -13.69 12.12
CA LEU A 219 -10.46 -13.60 11.03
C LEU A 219 -11.52 -12.54 11.32
N ALA A 220 -11.97 -11.85 10.27
CA ALA A 220 -12.97 -10.80 10.38
C ALA A 220 -14.42 -11.31 10.32
N THR A 221 -15.31 -10.62 11.02
CA THR A 221 -16.77 -10.75 10.91
C THR A 221 -17.31 -9.83 9.81
N LEU A 222 -18.35 -10.24 9.09
CA LEU A 222 -18.97 -9.39 8.06
C LEU A 222 -19.89 -8.36 8.72
N ALA A 223 -19.66 -7.07 8.44
CA ALA A 223 -20.62 -6.02 8.76
C ALA A 223 -21.60 -5.80 7.60
N GLU A 224 -22.82 -5.39 7.94
CA GLU A 224 -23.86 -5.09 6.96
C GLU A 224 -23.65 -3.76 6.24
N ARG A 225 -23.16 -2.74 6.96
CA ARG A 225 -23.01 -1.37 6.46
C ARG A 225 -21.66 -0.78 6.88
N PRO A 226 -21.09 0.16 6.09
CA PRO A 226 -19.94 0.93 6.51
C PRO A 226 -20.28 1.79 7.74
N PHE A 227 -19.26 2.11 8.53
CA PHE A 227 -19.39 2.93 9.73
C PHE A 227 -18.10 3.67 10.04
N SER A 228 -18.18 4.63 10.95
CA SER A 228 -17.07 5.39 11.50
C SER A 228 -17.03 5.25 13.02
N GLY A 229 -15.88 5.47 13.66
CA GLY A 229 -15.79 5.46 15.13
C GLY A 229 -14.38 5.59 15.70
N LYS A 230 -14.25 6.32 16.82
CA LYS A 230 -12.98 6.64 17.48
C LYS A 230 -12.14 5.42 17.91
N ALA A 231 -12.81 4.32 18.22
CA ALA A 231 -12.16 3.08 18.64
C ALA A 231 -11.68 2.22 17.46
N TRP A 232 -11.81 2.69 16.22
CA TRP A 232 -11.58 1.90 15.02
C TRP A 232 -10.54 2.53 14.09
N LEU A 233 -9.71 1.65 13.53
CA LEU A 233 -8.94 1.93 12.33
C LEU A 233 -9.51 1.15 11.16
N PHE A 234 -9.30 1.66 9.95
CA PHE A 234 -9.84 1.10 8.72
C PHE A 234 -8.71 0.92 7.70
N GLU A 235 -8.63 -0.28 7.13
CA GLU A 235 -7.61 -0.67 6.14
C GLU A 235 -8.27 -1.13 4.85
N ILE A 236 -7.55 -1.08 3.73
CA ILE A 236 -8.02 -1.68 2.49
C ILE A 236 -8.21 -3.19 2.70
N LYS A 237 -9.34 -3.73 2.25
CA LYS A 237 -9.49 -5.18 2.11
C LYS A 237 -8.80 -5.60 0.82
N TYR A 238 -7.58 -6.10 0.96
CA TYR A 238 -6.81 -6.61 -0.16
C TYR A 238 -7.37 -7.95 -0.66
N ASP A 239 -7.41 -8.09 -1.98
CA ASP A 239 -7.86 -9.28 -2.69
C ASP A 239 -6.64 -10.10 -3.13
N GLY A 240 -6.29 -11.13 -2.37
CA GLY A 240 -5.02 -11.83 -2.52
C GLY A 240 -4.92 -13.15 -1.76
N VAL A 241 -3.69 -13.56 -1.47
CA VAL A 241 -3.38 -14.74 -0.66
C VAL A 241 -2.87 -14.30 0.71
N ARG A 242 -3.63 -14.68 1.75
CA ARG A 242 -3.25 -14.45 3.14
C ARG A 242 -1.94 -15.17 3.48
N VAL A 243 -1.02 -14.47 4.12
CA VAL A 243 0.32 -14.99 4.46
C VAL A 243 0.76 -14.61 5.88
N LEU A 244 1.35 -15.57 6.58
CA LEU A 244 2.28 -15.30 7.68
C LEU A 244 3.70 -15.32 7.13
N ALA A 245 4.44 -14.24 7.34
CA ALA A 245 5.85 -14.15 6.97
C ALA A 245 6.71 -14.13 8.23
N SER A 246 7.62 -15.08 8.35
CA SER A 246 8.57 -15.13 9.45
C SER A 246 9.99 -14.92 8.94
N ARG A 247 10.82 -14.32 9.79
CA ARG A 247 12.27 -14.27 9.60
C ARG A 247 12.97 -14.63 10.90
N THR A 248 14.06 -15.38 10.80
CA THR A 248 15.02 -15.62 11.89
C THR A 248 16.42 -15.67 11.29
N GLY A 249 17.22 -14.63 11.51
CA GLY A 249 18.50 -14.44 10.81
C GLY A 249 18.25 -14.33 9.30
N ASP A 250 18.88 -15.20 8.50
CA ASP A 250 18.68 -15.25 7.04
C ASP A 250 17.54 -16.17 6.58
N ALA A 251 17.00 -16.99 7.48
CA ALA A 251 15.90 -17.88 7.19
C ALA A 251 14.58 -17.09 7.12
N VAL A 252 13.91 -17.13 5.98
CA VAL A 252 12.58 -16.55 5.77
C VAL A 252 11.63 -17.66 5.37
N GLU A 253 10.49 -17.74 6.04
CA GLU A 253 9.44 -18.71 5.71
C GLU A 253 8.10 -18.00 5.54
N LEU A 254 7.33 -18.45 4.54
CA LEU A 254 5.99 -17.97 4.24
C LEU A 254 4.98 -19.11 4.42
N TYR A 255 3.91 -18.86 5.17
CA TYR A 255 2.84 -19.81 5.42
C TYR A 255 1.50 -19.23 4.99
N GLY A 256 0.77 -19.98 4.16
CA GLY A 256 -0.56 -19.61 3.71
C GLY A 256 -1.64 -19.88 4.76
N ARG A 257 -2.87 -19.44 4.47
CA ARG A 257 -4.02 -19.53 5.39
C ARG A 257 -4.29 -20.91 5.99
N SER A 258 -4.15 -21.97 5.19
CA SER A 258 -4.38 -23.36 5.57
C SER A 258 -3.23 -23.97 6.39
N GLY A 259 -2.16 -23.23 6.63
CA GLY A 259 -0.93 -23.71 7.27
C GLY A 259 0.12 -24.27 6.29
N GLN A 260 -0.17 -24.28 4.99
CA GLN A 260 0.77 -24.75 3.96
C GLN A 260 1.99 -23.82 3.81
N ALA A 261 3.18 -24.41 3.67
CA ALA A 261 4.37 -23.65 3.30
C ALA A 261 4.27 -23.17 1.84
N ILE A 262 4.50 -21.87 1.63
CA ILE A 262 4.46 -21.21 0.31
C ILE A 262 5.77 -20.48 -0.01
N THR A 263 6.80 -20.60 0.82
CA THR A 263 8.09 -19.92 0.71
C THR A 263 8.69 -19.98 -0.69
N GLY A 264 8.80 -21.18 -1.27
CA GLY A 264 9.41 -21.37 -2.59
C GLY A 264 8.63 -20.76 -3.75
N ARG A 265 7.34 -20.44 -3.57
CA ARG A 265 6.48 -19.89 -4.64
C ARG A 265 6.70 -18.38 -4.86
N TYR A 266 7.28 -17.71 -3.87
CA TYR A 266 7.46 -16.25 -3.85
C TYR A 266 8.91 -15.87 -3.47
N PRO A 267 9.93 -16.32 -4.24
CA PRO A 267 11.33 -16.05 -3.94
C PRO A 267 11.66 -14.55 -3.90
N GLU A 268 10.95 -13.71 -4.67
CA GLU A 268 11.12 -12.26 -4.66
C GLU A 268 10.68 -11.61 -3.33
N LEU A 269 9.65 -12.15 -2.69
CA LEU A 269 9.22 -11.69 -1.36
C LEU A 269 10.17 -12.16 -0.27
N VAL A 270 10.69 -13.39 -0.40
CA VAL A 270 11.73 -13.93 0.48
C VAL A 270 12.98 -13.05 0.44
N ALA A 271 13.45 -12.68 -0.75
CA ALA A 271 14.58 -11.78 -0.91
C ALA A 271 14.32 -10.40 -0.31
N ALA A 272 13.12 -9.84 -0.51
CA ALA A 272 12.73 -8.55 0.05
C ALA A 272 12.64 -8.56 1.59
N LEU A 273 12.00 -9.57 2.18
CA LEU A 273 11.89 -9.72 3.65
C LEU A 273 13.26 -9.86 4.32
N ARG A 274 14.22 -10.53 3.67
CA ARG A 274 15.60 -10.66 4.15
C ARG A 274 16.37 -9.32 4.14
N ARG A 275 15.93 -8.32 3.38
CA ARG A 275 16.57 -6.99 3.33
C ARG A 275 16.09 -6.02 4.41
N LEU A 276 15.05 -6.37 5.13
CA LEU A 276 14.59 -5.56 6.25
C LEU A 276 15.68 -5.47 7.33
N PRO A 277 15.79 -4.34 8.06
CA PRO A 277 16.84 -4.16 9.07
C PRO A 277 16.64 -5.07 10.29
N VAL A 278 15.44 -5.61 10.49
CA VAL A 278 15.13 -6.51 11.61
C VAL A 278 15.27 -7.96 11.16
N GLU A 279 16.04 -8.74 11.92
CA GLU A 279 16.38 -10.13 11.60
C GLU A 279 15.44 -11.18 12.20
N ARG A 280 14.55 -10.77 13.12
CA ARG A 280 13.60 -11.67 13.77
C ARG A 280 12.21 -11.06 13.85
N PHE A 281 11.24 -11.65 13.16
CA PHE A 281 9.84 -11.20 13.20
C PHE A 281 8.86 -12.29 12.75
N LEU A 282 7.58 -12.07 13.05
CA LEU A 282 6.43 -12.77 12.48
C LEU A 282 5.35 -11.76 12.11
N LEU A 283 5.03 -11.66 10.81
CA LEU A 283 4.11 -10.67 10.25
C LEU A 283 2.86 -11.36 9.68
N ASP A 284 1.72 -10.70 9.77
CA ASP A 284 0.47 -11.09 9.11
C ASP A 284 0.17 -10.11 7.97
N GLY A 285 -0.05 -10.64 6.77
CA GLY A 285 -0.12 -9.88 5.54
C GLY A 285 -0.93 -10.54 4.44
N GLU A 286 -0.99 -9.86 3.30
CA GLU A 286 -1.61 -10.33 2.06
C GLU A 286 -0.61 -10.24 0.91
N ILE A 287 -0.47 -11.31 0.12
CA ILE A 287 0.25 -11.29 -1.15
C ILE A 287 -0.76 -10.90 -2.23
N VAL A 288 -0.45 -9.85 -2.98
CA VAL A 288 -1.31 -9.36 -4.07
C VAL A 288 -0.53 -9.27 -5.39
N ALA A 289 -1.21 -9.52 -6.50
CA ALA A 289 -0.75 -9.10 -7.82
C ALA A 289 -1.53 -7.83 -8.21
N LEU A 290 -0.87 -6.86 -8.84
CA LEU A 290 -1.53 -5.66 -9.33
C LEU A 290 -1.91 -5.79 -10.81
N ASP A 291 -3.00 -5.15 -11.20
CA ASP A 291 -3.35 -4.92 -12.60
C ASP A 291 -2.64 -3.68 -13.17
N GLU A 292 -2.91 -3.37 -14.44
CA GLU A 292 -2.31 -2.25 -15.16
C GLU A 292 -2.67 -0.88 -14.58
N SER A 293 -3.80 -0.79 -13.85
CA SER A 293 -4.21 0.41 -13.12
C SER A 293 -3.63 0.47 -11.69
N GLY A 294 -2.82 -0.51 -11.31
CA GLY A 294 -2.19 -0.60 -9.99
C GLY A 294 -3.11 -1.15 -8.90
N LYS A 295 -4.23 -1.78 -9.25
CA LYS A 295 -5.22 -2.31 -8.28
C LYS A 295 -4.98 -3.80 -8.04
N PRO A 296 -5.23 -4.32 -6.81
CA PRO A 296 -5.14 -5.74 -6.54
C PRO A 296 -6.07 -6.56 -7.45
N SER A 297 -5.52 -7.61 -8.06
CA SER A 297 -6.24 -8.52 -8.96
C SER A 297 -5.94 -9.96 -8.58
N PHE A 298 -6.90 -10.60 -7.92
CA PHE A 298 -6.82 -12.02 -7.60
C PHE A 298 -6.73 -12.90 -8.86
N GLN A 299 -7.44 -12.50 -9.92
CA GLN A 299 -7.39 -13.19 -11.21
C GLN A 299 -5.96 -13.33 -11.74
N ARG A 300 -5.20 -12.23 -11.72
CA ARG A 300 -3.79 -12.24 -12.13
C ARG A 300 -2.94 -13.09 -11.18
N LEU A 301 -3.19 -13.00 -9.86
CA LEU A 301 -2.43 -13.74 -8.85
C LEU A 301 -2.55 -15.27 -8.99
N GLN A 302 -3.67 -15.79 -9.51
CA GLN A 302 -3.87 -17.24 -9.69
C GLN A 302 -2.76 -17.92 -10.50
N ALA A 303 -2.14 -17.22 -11.45
CA ALA A 303 -1.01 -17.73 -12.23
C ALA A 303 0.22 -18.08 -11.36
N ARG A 304 0.27 -17.62 -10.10
CA ARG A 304 1.36 -17.89 -9.14
C ARG A 304 1.04 -19.00 -8.14
N MET A 305 -0.23 -19.19 -7.78
CA MET A 305 -0.63 -19.89 -6.55
C MET A 305 -0.29 -21.38 -6.52
N GLY A 306 -0.40 -22.05 -7.67
CA GLY A 306 -0.23 -23.50 -7.83
C GLY A 306 1.16 -23.94 -8.32
N LEU A 307 2.09 -23.01 -8.55
CA LEU A 307 3.39 -23.33 -9.11
C LEU A 307 4.31 -23.99 -8.08
N THR A 308 4.99 -25.06 -8.49
CA THR A 308 5.96 -25.81 -7.66
C THR A 308 7.31 -25.97 -8.35
N ASN A 309 7.37 -25.91 -9.69
CA ASN A 309 8.61 -26.00 -10.45
C ASN A 309 9.38 -24.65 -10.38
N PRO A 310 10.67 -24.63 -9.98
CA PRO A 310 11.45 -23.40 -9.84
C PRO A 310 11.54 -22.54 -11.10
N LEU A 311 11.68 -23.15 -12.29
CA LEU A 311 11.78 -22.40 -13.56
C LEU A 311 10.46 -21.73 -13.94
N ASP A 312 9.34 -22.41 -13.71
CA ASP A 312 8.01 -21.84 -13.94
C ASP A 312 7.73 -20.71 -12.95
N ILE A 313 8.17 -20.85 -11.69
CA ILE A 313 8.07 -19.80 -10.66
C ILE A 313 8.87 -18.56 -11.08
N GLU A 314 10.11 -18.73 -11.55
CA GLU A 314 10.95 -17.62 -12.01
C GLU A 314 10.31 -16.88 -13.19
N ARG A 315 9.84 -17.64 -14.20
CA ARG A 315 9.13 -17.07 -15.36
C ARG A 315 7.86 -16.34 -14.97
N ALA A 316 7.05 -16.95 -14.08
CA ALA A 316 5.81 -16.35 -13.62
C ALA A 316 6.04 -15.12 -12.73
N ALA A 317 7.13 -15.07 -11.97
CA ALA A 317 7.51 -13.89 -11.18
C ALA A 317 7.81 -12.67 -12.06
N ALA A 318 8.43 -12.88 -13.22
CA ALA A 318 8.67 -11.83 -14.19
C ALA A 318 7.37 -11.32 -14.87
N GLN A 319 6.41 -12.21 -15.13
CA GLN A 319 5.16 -11.87 -15.82
C GLN A 319 4.08 -11.32 -14.87
N VAL A 320 4.02 -11.86 -13.67
CA VAL A 320 3.04 -11.54 -12.63
C VAL A 320 3.79 -11.20 -11.34
N PRO A 321 4.36 -9.98 -11.26
CA PRO A 321 5.01 -9.52 -10.05
C PRO A 321 3.99 -9.41 -8.91
N VAL A 322 4.41 -9.78 -7.71
CA VAL A 322 3.57 -9.69 -6.51
C VAL A 322 4.15 -8.73 -5.48
N ILE A 323 3.29 -8.26 -4.59
CA ILE A 323 3.63 -7.41 -3.45
C ILE A 323 3.12 -8.07 -2.17
N GLY A 324 3.96 -8.15 -1.14
CA GLY A 324 3.56 -8.50 0.21
C GLY A 324 3.15 -7.26 1.01
N ILE A 325 1.88 -7.15 1.37
CA ILE A 325 1.35 -6.05 2.16
C ILE A 325 1.05 -6.55 3.57
N PHE A 326 1.80 -6.08 4.55
CA PHE A 326 1.68 -6.55 5.93
C PHE A 326 0.98 -5.51 6.79
N PHE A 327 -0.06 -5.92 7.50
CA PHE A 327 -0.91 -5.02 8.29
C PHE A 327 -0.90 -5.32 9.80
N ASP A 328 -0.23 -6.40 10.24
CA ASP A 328 -0.04 -6.72 11.67
C ASP A 328 1.33 -7.36 11.94
N CYS A 329 1.82 -7.20 13.18
CA CYS A 329 3.10 -7.73 13.67
C CYS A 329 2.84 -8.57 14.92
N LEU A 330 3.06 -9.89 14.82
CA LEU A 330 2.77 -10.85 15.88
C LEU A 330 3.98 -11.09 16.78
N ALA A 331 5.18 -11.04 16.22
CA ALA A 331 6.44 -11.09 16.97
C ALA A 331 7.49 -10.18 16.35
N LEU A 332 8.37 -9.62 17.19
CA LEU A 332 9.47 -8.75 16.78
C LEU A 332 10.63 -8.89 17.74
N ASP A 333 11.83 -9.15 17.21
CA ASP A 333 13.09 -9.23 17.96
C ASP A 333 12.99 -10.10 19.24
N GLY A 334 12.35 -11.27 19.12
CA GLY A 334 12.17 -12.24 20.22
C GLY A 334 11.00 -11.95 21.17
N HIS A 335 10.20 -10.92 20.91
CA HIS A 335 9.04 -10.55 21.73
C HIS A 335 7.72 -10.95 21.07
N ASP A 336 6.78 -11.48 21.85
CA ASP A 336 5.40 -11.79 21.45
C ASP A 336 4.53 -10.54 21.58
N LEU A 337 4.13 -9.97 20.44
CA LEU A 337 3.37 -8.73 20.40
C LEU A 337 1.86 -8.95 20.46
N ARG A 338 1.35 -10.19 20.40
CA ARG A 338 -0.09 -10.49 20.26
C ARG A 338 -0.93 -9.93 21.41
N ARG A 339 -0.32 -9.73 22.59
CA ARG A 339 -0.94 -9.15 23.79
C ARG A 339 -0.86 -7.62 23.87
N LEU A 340 -0.23 -6.97 22.90
CA LEU A 340 -0.23 -5.51 22.79
C LEU A 340 -1.46 -5.02 22.02
N PRO A 341 -1.93 -3.78 22.27
CA PRO A 341 -2.95 -3.15 21.45
C PRO A 341 -2.57 -3.09 19.96
N LEU A 342 -3.55 -3.25 19.07
CA LEU A 342 -3.33 -3.23 17.62
C LEU A 342 -2.57 -1.99 17.15
N LEU A 343 -2.89 -0.82 17.70
CA LEU A 343 -2.22 0.42 17.29
C LEU A 343 -0.71 0.40 17.59
N GLU A 344 -0.31 -0.21 18.72
CA GLU A 344 1.11 -0.39 19.06
C GLU A 344 1.79 -1.38 18.11
N ARG A 345 1.13 -2.51 17.80
CA ARG A 345 1.64 -3.49 16.84
C ARG A 345 1.83 -2.87 15.46
N LYS A 346 0.90 -2.03 15.01
CA LYS A 346 1.01 -1.30 13.74
C LYS A 346 2.11 -0.24 13.77
N ALA A 347 2.29 0.48 14.88
CA ALA A 347 3.36 1.46 15.03
C ALA A 347 4.74 0.79 14.95
N LEU A 348 4.92 -0.35 15.62
CA LEU A 348 6.13 -1.19 15.52
C LEU A 348 6.32 -1.73 14.10
N LEU A 349 5.25 -2.21 13.44
CA LEU A 349 5.33 -2.66 12.06
C LEU A 349 5.79 -1.56 11.09
N LYS A 350 5.24 -0.35 11.25
CA LYS A 350 5.55 0.82 10.42
C LYS A 350 7.00 1.30 10.60
N SER A 351 7.64 1.03 11.73
CA SER A 351 8.99 1.56 12.00
C SER A 351 10.09 0.85 11.20
N PHE A 352 9.83 -0.33 10.65
CA PHE A 352 10.82 -1.10 9.87
C PHE A 352 10.33 -1.58 8.50
N LEU A 353 9.03 -1.52 8.19
CA LEU A 353 8.55 -1.79 6.84
C LEU A 353 8.58 -0.52 5.97
N PRO A 354 9.00 -0.63 4.69
CA PRO A 354 8.92 0.49 3.76
C PRO A 354 7.46 0.86 3.46
N PRO A 355 7.17 2.13 3.12
CA PRO A 355 5.84 2.54 2.68
C PRO A 355 5.49 1.99 1.29
N LEU A 356 6.49 1.79 0.43
CA LEU A 356 6.37 1.29 -0.93
C LEU A 356 7.52 0.33 -1.22
N GLY A 357 7.25 -0.76 -1.94
CA GLY A 357 8.24 -1.79 -2.24
C GLY A 357 7.60 -3.15 -2.53
N PRO A 358 8.40 -4.18 -2.84
CA PRO A 358 7.92 -5.57 -2.98
C PRO A 358 7.32 -6.10 -1.68
N VAL A 359 7.78 -5.59 -0.54
CA VAL A 359 7.20 -5.78 0.79
C VAL A 359 6.86 -4.40 1.30
N ARG A 360 5.68 -4.18 1.91
CA ARG A 360 5.32 -2.85 2.44
C ARG A 360 4.31 -2.90 3.58
N PHE A 361 4.24 -1.78 4.31
CA PHE A 361 3.25 -1.55 5.35
C PHE A 361 1.84 -1.37 4.77
N GLY A 362 0.87 -2.10 5.31
CA GLY A 362 -0.56 -1.90 5.09
C GLY A 362 -1.07 -0.76 5.96
N ASP A 363 -1.17 0.42 5.36
CA ASP A 363 -1.60 1.64 6.07
C ASP A 363 -3.10 1.63 6.40
N HIS A 364 -3.50 2.58 7.24
CA HIS A 364 -4.83 2.67 7.80
C HIS A 364 -5.29 4.11 7.94
N VAL A 365 -6.61 4.29 7.96
CA VAL A 365 -7.29 5.53 8.32
C VAL A 365 -7.90 5.36 9.70
N LEU A 366 -7.67 6.31 10.59
CA LEU A 366 -8.32 6.34 11.90
C LEU A 366 -9.71 6.94 11.78
N GLU A 367 -10.67 6.34 12.47
CA GLU A 367 -12.03 6.84 12.73
C GLU A 367 -12.97 6.98 11.52
N GLN A 368 -12.47 7.34 10.34
CA GLN A 368 -13.25 7.75 9.16
C GLN A 368 -13.59 6.60 8.21
N GLY A 369 -14.23 5.55 8.73
CA GLY A 369 -14.49 4.34 7.94
C GLY A 369 -15.52 4.53 6.83
N ALA A 370 -16.55 5.37 7.00
CA ALA A 370 -17.56 5.60 5.97
C ALA A 370 -16.96 6.27 4.72
N ALA A 371 -16.27 7.40 4.90
CA ALA A 371 -15.59 8.09 3.80
C ALA A 371 -14.52 7.22 3.14
N PHE A 372 -13.78 6.43 3.92
CA PHE A 372 -12.79 5.51 3.39
C PHE A 372 -13.42 4.35 2.59
N PHE A 373 -14.58 3.86 3.02
CA PHE A 373 -15.36 2.88 2.26
C PHE A 373 -15.84 3.44 0.92
N ASP A 374 -16.32 4.70 0.90
CA ASP A 374 -16.76 5.35 -0.33
C ASP A 374 -15.60 5.52 -1.32
N ALA A 375 -14.43 5.94 -0.82
CA ALA A 375 -13.21 6.01 -1.63
C ALA A 375 -12.79 4.62 -2.16
N ALA A 376 -12.79 3.58 -1.31
CA ALA A 376 -12.48 2.22 -1.72
C ALA A 376 -13.48 1.68 -2.77
N SER A 377 -14.76 2.04 -2.64
CA SER A 377 -15.83 1.67 -3.58
C SER A 377 -15.67 2.38 -4.92
N ALA A 378 -15.37 3.68 -4.92
CA ALA A 378 -15.09 4.46 -6.12
C ALA A 378 -13.88 3.89 -6.88
N GLU A 379 -12.87 3.43 -6.15
CA GLU A 379 -11.71 2.73 -6.71
C GLU A 379 -11.97 1.27 -7.10
N ARG A 380 -13.19 0.77 -6.95
CA ARG A 380 -13.59 -0.63 -7.25
C ARG A 380 -12.76 -1.68 -6.50
N LEU A 381 -12.23 -1.32 -5.33
CA LEU A 381 -11.55 -2.25 -4.44
C LEU A 381 -12.57 -3.22 -3.83
N GLU A 382 -12.08 -4.29 -3.20
CA GLU A 382 -12.94 -5.33 -2.65
C GLU A 382 -13.79 -4.81 -1.46
N GLY A 383 -13.22 -3.91 -0.67
CA GLY A 383 -13.80 -3.46 0.58
C GLY A 383 -12.78 -2.79 1.49
N ILE A 384 -13.18 -2.65 2.74
CA ILE A 384 -12.32 -2.24 3.85
C ILE A 384 -12.41 -3.25 4.99
N VAL A 385 -11.40 -3.26 5.85
CA VAL A 385 -11.40 -3.99 7.12
C VAL A 385 -11.29 -2.98 8.25
N ALA A 386 -12.34 -2.86 9.06
CA ALA A 386 -12.30 -2.11 10.30
C ALA A 386 -11.71 -3.00 11.40
N LYS A 387 -10.77 -2.46 12.18
CA LYS A 387 -10.15 -3.16 13.30
C LYS A 387 -10.16 -2.27 14.54
N LYS A 388 -10.51 -2.82 15.70
CA LYS A 388 -10.54 -2.03 16.94
C LYS A 388 -9.11 -1.73 17.39
N VAL A 389 -8.80 -0.45 17.65
CA VAL A 389 -7.44 0.02 17.92
C VAL A 389 -6.80 -0.62 19.16
N GLY A 390 -7.64 -0.93 20.16
CA GLY A 390 -7.23 -1.59 21.40
C GLY A 390 -7.23 -3.13 21.36
N SER A 391 -7.58 -3.73 20.22
CA SER A 391 -7.74 -5.19 20.13
C SER A 391 -6.41 -5.92 20.22
N LEU A 392 -6.44 -7.06 20.92
CA LEU A 392 -5.35 -8.03 20.93
C LEU A 392 -5.42 -8.94 19.70
N TYR A 393 -4.32 -9.58 19.34
CA TYR A 393 -4.31 -10.57 18.27
C TYR A 393 -4.74 -11.93 18.83
N ALA A 394 -5.89 -12.43 18.37
CA ALA A 394 -6.40 -13.74 18.75
C ALA A 394 -6.76 -14.54 17.50
N GLY A 395 -6.35 -15.81 17.47
CA GLY A 395 -6.68 -16.72 16.38
C GLY A 395 -8.19 -16.98 16.28
N GLY A 396 -8.68 -17.19 15.07
CA GLY A 396 -10.09 -17.45 14.80
C GLY A 396 -10.90 -16.19 14.50
N ARG A 397 -12.21 -16.36 14.32
CA ARG A 397 -13.12 -15.28 13.94
C ARG A 397 -13.42 -14.37 15.12
N SER A 398 -13.27 -13.07 14.92
CA SER A 398 -13.46 -12.04 15.92
C SER A 398 -14.41 -10.94 15.43
N ARG A 399 -15.06 -10.26 16.37
CA ARG A 399 -15.82 -9.02 16.14
C ARG A 399 -14.94 -7.78 16.22
N GLU A 400 -13.72 -7.91 16.71
CA GLU A 400 -12.73 -6.84 16.79
C GLU A 400 -12.13 -6.52 15.41
N TRP A 401 -12.25 -7.46 14.47
CA TRP A 401 -11.95 -7.28 13.06
C TRP A 401 -13.22 -7.48 12.25
N VAL A 402 -13.50 -6.52 11.37
CA VAL A 402 -14.77 -6.44 10.67
C VAL A 402 -14.48 -6.15 9.21
N LYS A 403 -14.98 -6.98 8.30
CA LYS A 403 -14.90 -6.73 6.86
C LYS A 403 -16.19 -6.06 6.39
N ILE A 404 -16.04 -5.03 5.57
CA ILE A 404 -17.12 -4.30 4.91
C ILE A 404 -16.80 -4.35 3.41
N LYS A 405 -17.64 -5.03 2.62
CA LYS A 405 -17.35 -5.31 1.20
C LYS A 405 -18.05 -4.29 0.30
N CYS A 406 -17.36 -3.76 -0.70
CA CYS A 406 -17.95 -2.88 -1.72
C CYS A 406 -18.86 -3.65 -2.68
N GLN A 407 -18.61 -4.96 -2.84
CA GLN A 407 -19.34 -5.87 -3.72
C GLN A 407 -19.61 -7.18 -2.99
N ARG A 408 -20.76 -7.83 -3.25
CA ARG A 408 -20.99 -9.16 -2.69
C ARG A 408 -20.11 -10.17 -3.42
N ARG A 409 -19.21 -10.79 -2.65
CA ARG A 409 -18.31 -11.86 -3.08
C ARG A 409 -18.29 -12.93 -2.01
N GLN A 410 -18.26 -14.20 -2.40
CA GLN A 410 -18.16 -15.31 -1.46
C GLN A 410 -17.47 -16.51 -2.10
N GLU A 411 -16.87 -17.36 -1.25
CA GLU A 411 -16.38 -18.67 -1.62
C GLU A 411 -17.51 -19.71 -1.68
N PHE A 412 -17.48 -20.55 -2.72
CA PHE A 412 -18.43 -21.63 -2.98
C PHE A 412 -17.68 -22.91 -3.33
N VAL A 413 -18.26 -24.06 -3.02
CA VAL A 413 -17.75 -25.36 -3.43
C VAL A 413 -18.30 -25.71 -4.81
N ILE A 414 -17.43 -26.16 -5.71
CA ILE A 414 -17.83 -26.64 -7.03
C ILE A 414 -18.27 -28.10 -6.88
N GLY A 415 -19.54 -28.38 -7.16
CA GLY A 415 -20.10 -29.74 -7.11
C GLY A 415 -20.43 -30.34 -8.48
N GLY A 416 -20.28 -29.57 -9.56
CA GLY A 416 -20.55 -30.07 -10.90
C GLY A 416 -20.43 -28.98 -11.95
N TYR A 417 -20.80 -29.33 -13.19
CA TYR A 417 -20.86 -28.40 -14.31
C TYR A 417 -21.96 -28.80 -15.30
N THR A 418 -22.35 -27.87 -16.15
CA THR A 418 -23.30 -28.13 -17.26
C THR A 418 -22.55 -28.39 -18.56
N THR A 419 -23.16 -29.14 -19.48
CA THR A 419 -22.68 -29.25 -20.86
C THR A 419 -22.57 -27.84 -21.48
N PRO A 420 -21.50 -27.56 -22.26
CA PRO A 420 -21.39 -26.29 -22.96
C PRO A 420 -22.47 -26.14 -24.05
N GLN A 421 -22.78 -24.90 -24.41
CA GLN A 421 -23.72 -24.56 -25.48
C GLN A 421 -23.06 -23.58 -26.46
N GLY A 422 -23.46 -23.64 -27.73
CA GLY A 422 -22.91 -22.78 -28.78
C GLY A 422 -21.42 -23.04 -29.04
N SER A 423 -20.64 -21.97 -29.23
CA SER A 423 -19.20 -22.02 -29.49
C SER A 423 -18.33 -22.20 -28.24
N ARG A 424 -18.93 -22.34 -27.05
CA ARG A 424 -18.19 -22.49 -25.79
C ARG A 424 -17.56 -23.87 -25.70
N GLY A 425 -16.27 -23.94 -25.40
CA GLY A 425 -15.56 -25.19 -25.13
C GLY A 425 -15.66 -25.65 -23.67
N TYR A 426 -15.33 -26.91 -23.42
CA TYR A 426 -15.19 -27.53 -22.10
C TYR A 426 -16.50 -27.67 -21.30
N PHE A 427 -16.99 -26.62 -20.64
CA PHE A 427 -18.21 -26.64 -19.83
C PHE A 427 -19.04 -25.36 -19.98
N GLY A 428 -20.35 -25.44 -19.70
CA GLY A 428 -21.26 -24.31 -19.81
C GLY A 428 -21.24 -23.38 -18.59
N ALA A 429 -21.50 -23.94 -17.41
CA ALA A 429 -21.49 -23.27 -16.11
C ALA A 429 -21.09 -24.25 -15.00
N LEU A 430 -20.52 -23.75 -13.91
CA LEU A 430 -20.23 -24.53 -12.70
C LEU A 430 -21.43 -24.53 -11.76
N HIS A 431 -21.73 -25.66 -11.13
CA HIS A 431 -22.69 -25.78 -10.04
C HIS A 431 -22.01 -25.48 -8.71
N LEU A 432 -22.61 -24.58 -7.94
CA LEU A 432 -22.07 -24.03 -6.70
C LEU A 432 -22.87 -24.52 -5.50
N GLY A 433 -22.17 -24.81 -4.40
CA GLY A 433 -22.79 -25.12 -3.12
C GLY A 433 -22.05 -24.55 -1.90
N LEU A 434 -22.70 -24.66 -0.76
CA LEU A 434 -22.19 -24.26 0.55
C LEU A 434 -22.47 -25.36 1.58
N TYR A 435 -21.59 -25.47 2.57
CA TYR A 435 -21.82 -26.34 3.71
C TYR A 435 -22.70 -25.66 4.74
N GLU A 436 -23.85 -26.26 5.03
CA GLU A 436 -24.79 -25.85 6.07
C GLU A 436 -25.15 -27.06 6.94
N GLY A 437 -24.90 -26.97 8.25
CA GLY A 437 -25.13 -28.09 9.17
C GLY A 437 -24.36 -29.36 8.80
N GLY A 438 -23.19 -29.23 8.16
CA GLY A 438 -22.37 -30.35 7.70
C GLY A 438 -22.76 -30.94 6.33
N ARG A 439 -23.85 -30.47 5.73
CA ARG A 439 -24.36 -30.95 4.44
C ARG A 439 -24.07 -29.96 3.32
N LEU A 440 -23.78 -30.47 2.12
CA LEU A 440 -23.56 -29.60 0.96
C LEU A 440 -24.89 -29.23 0.29
N VAL A 441 -25.27 -27.96 0.39
CA VAL A 441 -26.50 -27.38 -0.16
C VAL A 441 -26.20 -26.70 -1.49
N TYR A 442 -26.97 -27.02 -2.54
CA TYR A 442 -26.88 -26.34 -3.84
C TYR A 442 -27.35 -24.89 -3.72
N VAL A 443 -26.63 -23.97 -4.36
CA VAL A 443 -26.92 -22.54 -4.34
C VAL A 443 -27.35 -22.02 -5.71
N SER A 444 -26.49 -22.17 -6.72
CA SER A 444 -26.72 -21.63 -8.07
C SER A 444 -25.68 -22.18 -9.05
N LYS A 445 -25.73 -21.70 -10.29
CA LYS A 445 -24.70 -21.94 -11.30
C LYS A 445 -24.00 -20.64 -11.72
N VAL A 446 -22.73 -20.73 -12.09
CA VAL A 446 -21.95 -19.60 -12.62
C VAL A 446 -21.35 -19.94 -13.99
N GLY A 447 -21.70 -19.14 -14.99
CA GLY A 447 -21.25 -19.32 -16.38
C GLY A 447 -20.53 -18.10 -16.97
N THR A 448 -20.23 -17.09 -16.16
CA THR A 448 -19.53 -15.87 -16.59
C THR A 448 -18.28 -15.66 -15.74
N GLY A 449 -17.33 -14.85 -16.21
CA GLY A 449 -16.07 -14.58 -15.49
C GLY A 449 -14.90 -15.52 -15.85
N PHE A 450 -15.03 -16.28 -16.93
CA PHE A 450 -13.96 -17.15 -17.44
C PHE A 450 -13.39 -16.59 -18.74
N ASP A 451 -12.08 -16.66 -18.90
CA ASP A 451 -11.40 -16.58 -20.20
C ASP A 451 -11.15 -18.00 -20.74
N GLN A 452 -10.69 -18.10 -22.00
CA GLN A 452 -10.47 -19.41 -22.65
C GLN A 452 -9.40 -20.25 -21.93
N ALA A 453 -8.33 -19.62 -21.46
CA ALA A 453 -7.27 -20.29 -20.71
C ALA A 453 -7.79 -20.84 -19.37
N GLY A 454 -8.58 -20.04 -18.64
CA GLY A 454 -9.20 -20.41 -17.38
C GLY A 454 -10.25 -21.51 -17.52
N LEU A 455 -11.05 -21.51 -18.60
CA LEU A 455 -11.97 -22.61 -18.90
C LEU A 455 -11.22 -23.94 -19.08
N LYS A 456 -10.16 -23.93 -19.88
CA LYS A 456 -9.32 -25.12 -20.12
C LYS A 456 -8.66 -25.62 -18.83
N ALA A 457 -8.00 -24.72 -18.09
CA ALA A 457 -7.29 -25.08 -16.86
C ALA A 457 -8.24 -25.64 -15.80
N LEU A 458 -9.43 -25.05 -15.64
CA LEU A 458 -10.42 -25.56 -14.70
C LEU A 458 -11.01 -26.89 -15.17
N TRP A 459 -11.27 -27.04 -16.48
CA TRP A 459 -11.74 -28.31 -17.04
C TRP A 459 -10.81 -29.47 -16.71
N GLU A 460 -9.50 -29.29 -16.92
CA GLU A 460 -8.46 -30.30 -16.62
C GLU A 460 -8.48 -30.68 -15.14
N ARG A 461 -8.70 -29.73 -14.23
CA ARG A 461 -8.83 -29.99 -12.79
C ARG A 461 -10.13 -30.69 -12.40
N LEU A 462 -11.21 -30.49 -13.15
CA LEU A 462 -12.51 -31.13 -12.88
C LEU A 462 -12.56 -32.58 -13.36
N GLN A 463 -11.82 -32.94 -14.41
CA GLN A 463 -11.84 -34.30 -14.98
C GLN A 463 -11.52 -35.42 -13.98
N PRO A 464 -10.45 -35.34 -13.17
CA PRO A 464 -10.13 -36.40 -12.21
C PRO A 464 -11.10 -36.47 -11.02
N LEU A 465 -12.00 -35.50 -10.90
CA LEU A 465 -12.98 -35.41 -9.83
C LEU A 465 -14.36 -35.90 -10.25
N ARG A 466 -14.54 -36.40 -11.48
CA ARG A 466 -15.85 -36.83 -11.98
C ARG A 466 -16.46 -37.91 -11.11
N ARG A 467 -17.79 -37.84 -10.97
CA ARG A 467 -18.60 -38.90 -10.39
C ARG A 467 -19.99 -38.97 -11.01
N ASP A 468 -20.71 -40.05 -10.71
CA ASP A 468 -22.00 -40.36 -11.34
C ASP A 468 -23.19 -39.64 -10.67
N THR A 469 -23.10 -39.34 -9.38
CA THR A 469 -24.20 -38.78 -8.58
C THR A 469 -23.90 -37.35 -8.10
N PRO A 470 -24.93 -36.52 -7.87
CA PRO A 470 -24.72 -35.16 -7.39
C PRO A 470 -24.14 -35.14 -5.96
N PRO A 471 -23.16 -34.27 -5.65
CA PRO A 471 -22.70 -34.06 -4.27
C PRO A 471 -23.69 -33.30 -3.39
N PHE A 472 -24.68 -32.63 -3.99
CA PHE A 472 -25.59 -31.76 -3.25
C PHE A 472 -26.68 -32.57 -2.58
N GLU A 473 -26.68 -32.57 -1.25
CA GLU A 473 -27.69 -33.27 -0.45
C GLU A 473 -29.03 -32.53 -0.43
N VAL A 474 -29.02 -31.22 -0.75
CA VAL A 474 -30.21 -30.37 -0.78
C VAL A 474 -30.20 -29.53 -2.06
N GLY A 475 -31.33 -29.52 -2.77
CA GLY A 475 -31.58 -28.63 -3.91
C GLY A 475 -30.82 -28.97 -5.19
N SER A 476 -30.30 -30.19 -5.34
CA SER A 476 -29.53 -30.58 -6.54
C SER A 476 -30.34 -30.39 -7.83
N PRO A 477 -29.75 -29.79 -8.88
CA PRO A 477 -30.44 -29.65 -10.16
C PRO A 477 -30.66 -31.02 -10.81
N GLY A 478 -31.87 -31.24 -11.35
CA GLY A 478 -32.25 -32.43 -12.10
C GLY A 478 -32.31 -32.19 -13.61
N GLY A 479 -32.35 -33.26 -14.40
CA GLY A 479 -32.45 -33.21 -15.86
C GLY A 479 -31.16 -33.60 -16.60
N ARG A 480 -31.20 -33.57 -17.93
CA ARG A 480 -30.06 -33.94 -18.80
C ARG A 480 -29.06 -32.77 -18.90
N GLY A 481 -27.78 -33.09 -19.11
CA GLY A 481 -26.73 -32.09 -19.35
C GLY A 481 -26.05 -31.54 -18.09
N HIS A 482 -26.23 -32.21 -16.95
CA HIS A 482 -25.51 -31.95 -15.70
C HIS A 482 -24.47 -33.05 -15.48
N HIS A 483 -23.28 -32.65 -15.06
CA HIS A 483 -22.15 -33.52 -14.75
C HIS A 483 -21.66 -33.19 -13.34
N TRP A 484 -21.31 -34.22 -12.58
CA TRP A 484 -21.01 -34.07 -11.16
C TRP A 484 -19.53 -34.30 -10.87
N VAL A 485 -19.03 -33.59 -9.87
CA VAL A 485 -17.66 -33.75 -9.40
C VAL A 485 -17.61 -33.88 -7.88
N GLU A 486 -16.56 -34.51 -7.39
CA GLU A 486 -16.13 -34.49 -6.00
C GLU A 486 -16.03 -33.03 -5.51
N PRO A 487 -16.67 -32.67 -4.37
CA PRO A 487 -16.78 -31.29 -3.89
C PRO A 487 -15.48 -30.82 -3.22
N ARG A 488 -14.37 -30.93 -3.95
CA ARG A 488 -13.00 -30.67 -3.47
C ARG A 488 -12.48 -29.31 -3.89
N LEU A 489 -13.06 -28.71 -4.93
CA LEU A 489 -12.62 -27.42 -5.45
C LEU A 489 -13.47 -26.30 -4.86
N VAL A 490 -12.80 -25.27 -4.37
CA VAL A 490 -13.43 -24.02 -3.92
C VAL A 490 -13.18 -22.94 -4.97
N CYS A 491 -14.20 -22.15 -5.27
CA CYS A 491 -14.07 -20.96 -6.09
C CYS A 491 -14.63 -19.73 -5.39
N GLU A 492 -14.13 -18.56 -5.76
CA GLU A 492 -14.70 -17.28 -5.38
C GLU A 492 -15.57 -16.72 -6.50
N VAL A 493 -16.75 -16.21 -6.12
CA VAL A 493 -17.76 -15.70 -7.04
C VAL A 493 -18.25 -14.34 -6.55
N ARG A 494 -18.29 -13.36 -7.46
CA ARG A 494 -18.99 -12.09 -7.26
C ARG A 494 -20.43 -12.22 -7.72
N PHE A 495 -21.36 -11.58 -7.00
CA PHE A 495 -22.79 -11.58 -7.34
C PHE A 495 -23.45 -10.28 -6.87
N THR A 496 -24.70 -10.02 -7.29
CA THR A 496 -25.42 -8.78 -6.94
C THR A 496 -26.20 -8.91 -5.64
N GLU A 497 -26.93 -10.00 -5.47
CA GLU A 497 -27.77 -10.25 -4.29
C GLU A 497 -28.03 -11.74 -4.05
N TRP A 498 -28.43 -12.06 -2.81
CA TRP A 498 -29.01 -13.35 -2.44
C TRP A 498 -30.50 -13.34 -2.75
N THR A 499 -31.02 -14.40 -3.38
CA THR A 499 -32.46 -14.57 -3.55
C THR A 499 -33.11 -15.05 -2.26
N LYS A 500 -34.44 -14.88 -2.15
CA LYS A 500 -35.22 -15.39 -1.01
C LYS A 500 -35.04 -16.90 -0.81
N ASP A 501 -34.90 -17.63 -1.92
CA ASP A 501 -34.74 -19.09 -1.93
C ASP A 501 -33.29 -19.55 -1.69
N GLY A 502 -32.39 -18.64 -1.31
CA GLY A 502 -31.00 -18.97 -0.95
C GLY A 502 -30.01 -19.02 -2.12
N GLY A 503 -30.43 -18.70 -3.35
CA GLY A 503 -29.57 -18.61 -4.52
C GLY A 503 -28.86 -17.25 -4.66
N ILE A 504 -28.08 -17.07 -5.73
CA ILE A 504 -27.37 -15.82 -6.05
C ILE A 504 -27.71 -15.30 -7.44
N ARG A 505 -27.79 -13.97 -7.59
CA ARG A 505 -28.07 -13.29 -8.88
C ARG A 505 -26.82 -12.70 -9.53
N HIS A 506 -26.79 -12.77 -10.86
CA HIS A 506 -25.68 -12.33 -11.73
C HIS A 506 -24.29 -12.79 -11.24
N PRO A 507 -24.10 -14.11 -10.99
CA PRO A 507 -22.81 -14.61 -10.54
C PRO A 507 -21.75 -14.51 -11.64
N ALA A 508 -20.56 -14.08 -11.25
CA ALA A 508 -19.36 -14.06 -12.07
C ALA A 508 -18.20 -14.72 -11.30
N PHE A 509 -17.56 -15.70 -11.93
CA PHE A 509 -16.41 -16.40 -11.40
C PHE A 509 -15.21 -15.45 -11.29
N LEU A 510 -14.53 -15.47 -10.15
CA LEU A 510 -13.30 -14.70 -9.93
C LEU A 510 -12.07 -15.59 -9.96
N GLY A 511 -12.14 -16.80 -9.42
CA GLY A 511 -10.99 -17.69 -9.37
C GLY A 511 -11.17 -18.90 -8.46
N LEU A 512 -10.23 -19.83 -8.51
CA LEU A 512 -10.13 -20.94 -7.57
C LEU A 512 -9.44 -20.50 -6.27
N ARG A 513 -9.85 -21.10 -5.16
CA ARG A 513 -9.35 -20.84 -3.80
C ARG A 513 -8.69 -22.09 -3.25
N ASP A 514 -7.51 -22.39 -3.79
CA ASP A 514 -6.69 -23.52 -3.34
C ASP A 514 -6.17 -23.36 -1.90
N ASP A 515 -6.27 -22.16 -1.34
CA ASP A 515 -5.95 -21.82 0.05
C ASP A 515 -7.11 -22.10 1.03
N LYS A 516 -8.26 -22.56 0.54
CA LYS A 516 -9.47 -22.83 1.35
C LYS A 516 -9.88 -24.30 1.28
N ARG A 517 -10.39 -24.81 2.40
CA ARG A 517 -11.02 -26.12 2.45
C ARG A 517 -12.51 -26.00 2.10
N PRO A 518 -13.09 -26.98 1.39
CA PRO A 518 -14.52 -26.96 1.05
C PRO A 518 -15.44 -26.77 2.26
N GLU A 519 -15.12 -27.39 3.39
CA GLU A 519 -15.95 -27.39 4.60
C GLU A 519 -15.98 -26.02 5.31
N ASP A 520 -15.04 -25.14 4.97
CA ASP A 520 -14.99 -23.75 5.45
C ASP A 520 -15.92 -22.83 4.63
N CYS A 521 -16.44 -23.29 3.49
CA CYS A 521 -17.35 -22.53 2.62
C CYS A 521 -18.78 -22.58 3.15
N ARG A 522 -19.12 -21.61 4.00
CA ARG A 522 -20.45 -21.46 4.62
C ARG A 522 -21.05 -20.11 4.24
N ARG A 523 -22.37 -20.00 4.27
CA ARG A 523 -23.07 -18.73 4.01
C ARG A 523 -22.58 -17.66 4.98
N GLU A 524 -22.12 -16.53 4.45
CA GLU A 524 -21.73 -15.40 5.30
C GLU A 524 -22.98 -14.75 5.90
N THR A 525 -23.08 -14.76 7.22
CA THR A 525 -24.10 -14.00 7.95
C THR A 525 -23.54 -12.63 8.31
N SER A 526 -24.23 -11.56 7.91
CA SER A 526 -23.91 -10.21 8.40
C SER A 526 -24.28 -10.10 9.87
N THR A 527 -23.46 -9.39 10.64
CA THR A 527 -23.79 -9.02 12.02
C THR A 527 -24.00 -7.51 12.08
N THR A 528 -25.07 -7.08 12.73
CA THR A 528 -25.22 -5.68 13.15
C THR A 528 -24.20 -5.42 14.25
N ILE A 529 -23.22 -4.57 13.95
CA ILE A 529 -22.25 -4.16 14.96
C ILE A 529 -22.95 -3.12 15.83
N PRO A 530 -23.00 -3.31 17.16
CA PRO A 530 -23.47 -2.27 18.07
C PRO A 530 -22.48 -1.11 17.96
N LEU A 531 -22.80 -0.17 17.09
CA LEU A 531 -22.10 1.09 17.00
C LEU A 531 -22.52 1.88 18.23
N THR A 532 -21.57 2.40 18.99
CA THR A 532 -21.80 3.68 19.64
C THR A 532 -21.89 4.67 18.49
N THR A 533 -23.09 4.79 17.92
CA THR A 533 -23.40 5.79 16.91
C THR A 533 -23.12 7.14 17.54
N ILE A 534 -22.01 7.75 17.16
CA ILE A 534 -22.04 9.19 17.01
C ILE A 534 -22.88 9.38 15.74
N PRO A 535 -24.04 10.05 15.80
CA PRO A 535 -24.65 10.54 14.58
C PRO A 535 -23.54 11.28 13.83
N LEU A 536 -23.27 10.93 12.58
CA LEU A 536 -22.65 11.90 11.68
C LEU A 536 -23.70 12.99 11.41
N THR A 537 -24.10 13.72 12.45
CA THR A 537 -24.31 15.15 12.30
C THR A 537 -22.90 15.69 12.12
N LEU A 538 -22.45 15.75 10.86
CA LEU A 538 -21.88 17.02 10.46
C LEU A 538 -22.89 18.06 10.96
N PRO A 539 -22.53 19.04 11.79
CA PRO A 539 -23.40 20.19 11.91
C PRO A 539 -23.54 20.68 10.47
N SER A 540 -24.69 20.43 9.85
CA SER A 540 -25.13 21.31 8.79
C SER A 540 -25.00 22.70 9.40
N PRO A 541 -24.28 23.64 8.78
CA PRO A 541 -24.40 25.01 9.22
C PRO A 541 -25.90 25.30 9.31
N PRO A 542 -26.40 25.94 10.38
CA PRO A 542 -27.79 26.34 10.40
C PRO A 542 -27.99 27.19 9.15
N HIS A 543 -28.70 26.65 8.16
CA HIS A 543 -29.19 27.47 7.06
C HIS A 543 -30.13 28.47 7.74
N PRO A 544 -29.82 29.77 7.72
CA PRO A 544 -30.80 30.75 8.15
C PRO A 544 -31.93 30.65 7.12
N THR A 545 -33.08 30.15 7.54
CA THR A 545 -34.33 30.42 6.84
C THR A 545 -34.52 31.93 6.86
N LEU A 546 -34.19 32.58 5.75
CA LEU A 546 -34.55 33.96 5.50
C LEU A 546 -36.08 34.01 5.39
N SER A 547 -36.73 34.39 6.49
CA SER A 547 -38.05 35.01 6.45
C SER A 547 -37.85 36.52 6.61
N PRO A 548 -38.46 37.36 5.77
CA PRO A 548 -38.29 38.80 5.84
C PRO A 548 -39.24 39.37 6.88
N SER A 549 -38.70 39.99 7.93
CA SER A 549 -39.43 40.98 8.72
C SER A 549 -38.44 41.92 9.40
N GLY A 550 -38.57 43.21 9.09
CA GLY A 550 -37.67 44.28 9.52
C GLY A 550 -37.64 44.52 11.03
N GLY A 551 -36.65 45.32 11.42
CA GLY A 551 -36.47 45.83 12.77
C GLY A 551 -35.01 46.22 12.97
N GLU A 552 -34.74 47.52 12.96
CA GLU A 552 -33.52 48.13 13.48
C GLU A 552 -33.34 47.73 14.95
N ASP A 553 -32.17 47.23 15.38
CA ASP A 553 -31.67 47.56 16.72
C ASP A 553 -30.16 47.30 16.92
N LYS A 554 -29.63 48.07 17.87
CA LYS A 554 -28.25 48.35 18.23
C LYS A 554 -27.55 47.15 18.88
N GLY A 555 -26.21 47.22 18.85
CA GLY A 555 -25.32 46.11 19.20
C GLY A 555 -25.32 45.69 20.67
N GLU A 556 -25.11 44.40 20.88
CA GLU A 556 -24.62 43.81 22.13
C GLU A 556 -23.76 42.58 21.79
N GLY A 557 -22.63 42.42 22.48
CA GLY A 557 -21.68 41.34 22.26
C GLY A 557 -22.16 40.04 22.92
N GLU A 558 -22.11 38.95 22.18
CA GLU A 558 -22.53 37.62 22.63
C GLU A 558 -21.43 36.96 23.48
N ARG A 559 -21.83 36.39 24.64
CA ARG A 559 -20.95 35.78 25.65
C ARG A 559 -20.94 34.27 25.48
N ILE A 560 -19.77 33.64 25.38
CA ILE A 560 -19.62 32.18 25.38
C ILE A 560 -18.74 31.78 26.56
N GLY A 561 -19.30 30.98 27.48
CA GLY A 561 -18.66 30.55 28.71
C GLY A 561 -18.12 29.11 28.64
N GLY A 562 -16.84 28.96 29.01
CA GLY A 562 -16.15 27.70 29.30
C GLY A 562 -14.93 28.01 30.18
N ARG A 563 -14.43 27.04 30.97
CA ARG A 563 -13.40 27.21 32.04
C ARG A 563 -12.07 27.84 31.58
N GLY A 564 -12.06 29.14 31.33
CA GLY A 564 -10.92 29.96 30.90
C GLY A 564 -11.27 31.45 30.91
N PRO A 565 -10.29 32.34 30.62
CA PRO A 565 -10.49 33.79 30.63
C PRO A 565 -11.45 34.24 29.51
N GLU A 566 -12.34 35.18 29.80
CA GLU A 566 -13.30 35.70 28.83
C GLU A 566 -12.62 36.49 27.69
N VAL A 567 -13.03 36.24 26.44
CA VAL A 567 -12.54 36.95 25.25
C VAL A 567 -13.70 37.67 24.56
N LYS A 568 -13.59 39.00 24.41
CA LYS A 568 -14.59 39.81 23.72
C LYS A 568 -14.45 39.67 22.20
N ILE A 569 -15.50 39.20 21.53
CA ILE A 569 -15.54 39.07 20.08
C ILE A 569 -16.29 40.26 19.48
N THR A 570 -15.66 40.97 18.54
CA THR A 570 -16.28 42.06 17.78
C THR A 570 -16.71 41.60 16.39
N ASN A 571 -17.88 42.06 15.93
CA ASN A 571 -18.43 41.81 14.60
C ASN A 571 -18.49 40.31 14.20
N PRO A 572 -19.12 39.44 15.01
CA PRO A 572 -19.19 38.00 14.72
C PRO A 572 -19.88 37.69 13.38
N LYS A 573 -20.87 38.49 12.97
CA LYS A 573 -21.61 38.31 11.71
C LYS A 573 -20.85 38.76 10.45
N LYS A 574 -19.63 39.27 10.58
CA LYS A 574 -18.83 39.73 9.43
C LYS A 574 -18.40 38.55 8.56
N ILE A 575 -18.69 38.59 7.27
CA ILE A 575 -18.32 37.53 6.32
C ILE A 575 -16.81 37.54 6.07
N PHE A 576 -16.16 36.40 6.33
CA PHE A 576 -14.73 36.20 6.07
C PHE A 576 -14.50 35.39 4.79
N TRP A 577 -15.44 34.53 4.42
CA TRP A 577 -15.43 33.74 3.18
C TRP A 577 -16.63 34.11 2.29
N PRO A 578 -16.48 35.05 1.34
CA PRO A 578 -17.61 35.55 0.57
C PRO A 578 -18.30 34.53 -0.34
N ALA A 579 -17.56 33.55 -0.86
CA ALA A 579 -18.11 32.54 -1.76
C ALA A 579 -18.93 31.48 -1.00
N GLU A 580 -18.48 31.12 0.21
CA GLU A 580 -19.09 30.09 1.05
C GLU A 580 -20.05 30.66 2.11
N GLY A 581 -20.00 31.98 2.35
CA GLY A 581 -20.83 32.69 3.31
C GLY A 581 -20.37 32.62 4.77
N TYR A 582 -19.21 32.01 5.06
CA TYR A 582 -18.76 31.86 6.45
C TYR A 582 -18.35 33.17 7.09
N THR A 583 -18.77 33.35 8.33
CA THR A 583 -18.58 34.54 9.14
C THR A 583 -17.40 34.41 10.10
N LYS A 584 -17.01 35.53 10.72
CA LYS A 584 -16.02 35.57 11.80
C LYS A 584 -16.44 34.71 13.00
N GLY A 585 -17.74 34.63 13.28
CA GLY A 585 -18.30 33.75 14.32
C GLY A 585 -18.06 32.27 14.00
N ASP A 586 -18.29 31.86 12.75
CA ASP A 586 -18.08 30.47 12.31
C ASP A 586 -16.60 30.05 12.44
N LEU A 587 -15.68 30.97 12.13
CA LEU A 587 -14.24 30.73 12.31
C LEU A 587 -13.89 30.50 13.79
N ILE A 588 -14.48 31.26 14.69
CA ILE A 588 -14.23 31.14 16.13
C ILE A 588 -14.81 29.83 16.66
N ALA A 589 -16.06 29.51 16.28
CA ALA A 589 -16.69 28.24 16.62
C ALA A 589 -15.88 27.03 16.10
N TYR A 590 -15.32 27.14 14.89
CA TYR A 590 -14.40 26.14 14.35
C TYR A 590 -13.15 25.99 15.23
N TYR A 591 -12.49 27.09 15.59
CA TYR A 591 -11.29 27.05 16.44
C TYR A 591 -11.58 26.47 17.83
N GLU A 592 -12.74 26.75 18.42
CA GLU A 592 -13.19 26.12 19.67
C GLU A 592 -13.38 24.61 19.50
N ALA A 593 -14.03 24.19 18.41
CA ALA A 593 -14.27 22.76 18.12
C ALA A 593 -12.96 21.97 17.93
N VAL A 594 -11.94 22.58 17.31
CA VAL A 594 -10.65 21.93 17.08
C VAL A 594 -9.61 22.19 18.18
N ALA A 595 -9.88 23.09 19.14
CA ALA A 595 -8.94 23.48 20.18
C ALA A 595 -8.30 22.30 20.94
N PRO A 596 -9.04 21.25 21.35
CA PRO A 596 -8.43 20.10 22.05
C PRO A 596 -7.36 19.37 21.22
N ILE A 597 -7.45 19.43 19.89
CA ILE A 597 -6.51 18.81 18.95
C ILE A 597 -5.41 19.80 18.57
N LEU A 598 -5.73 21.08 18.41
CA LEU A 598 -4.82 22.14 17.97
C LEU A 598 -3.85 22.57 19.08
N LEU A 599 -4.35 22.77 20.30
CA LEU A 599 -3.58 23.35 21.41
C LEU A 599 -2.33 22.54 21.82
N PRO A 600 -2.31 21.18 21.81
CA PRO A 600 -1.10 20.42 22.07
C PRO A 600 0.08 20.76 21.15
N TYR A 601 -0.19 21.18 19.91
CA TYR A 601 0.84 21.55 18.93
C TYR A 601 1.26 23.01 19.03
N LEU A 602 0.37 23.89 19.51
CA LEU A 602 0.64 25.33 19.68
C LEU A 602 1.25 25.66 21.04
N ARG A 603 1.13 24.77 22.03
CA ARG A 603 1.69 24.95 23.37
C ARG A 603 3.21 25.17 23.29
N ASP A 604 3.68 26.19 24.01
CA ASP A 604 5.10 26.57 24.12
C ASP A 604 5.79 26.89 22.78
N ARG A 605 5.02 27.26 21.75
CA ARG A 605 5.56 27.70 20.46
C ARG A 605 5.25 29.18 20.20
N PRO A 606 6.25 30.01 19.88
CA PRO A 606 6.01 31.38 19.41
C PRO A 606 5.18 31.37 18.13
N LEU A 607 4.18 32.26 18.05
CA LEU A 607 3.28 32.35 16.90
C LEU A 607 3.56 33.62 16.11
N VAL A 608 3.57 33.45 14.79
CA VAL A 608 3.61 34.54 13.83
C VAL A 608 2.35 34.43 12.98
N LEU A 609 1.64 35.55 12.84
CA LEU A 609 0.29 35.54 12.26
C LEU A 609 0.24 36.39 11.00
N THR A 610 -0.43 35.89 9.96
CA THR A 610 -0.94 36.74 8.88
C THR A 610 -2.40 37.04 9.17
N ARG A 611 -2.73 38.31 9.38
CA ARG A 611 -4.07 38.75 9.76
C ARG A 611 -4.85 39.20 8.54
N TYR A 612 -6.12 38.77 8.48
CA TYR A 612 -7.07 39.11 7.44
C TYR A 612 -8.31 39.77 8.09
N PRO A 613 -8.26 41.07 8.46
CA PRO A 613 -9.34 41.73 9.20
C PRO A 613 -10.66 41.81 8.43
N ASP A 614 -10.58 41.78 7.10
CA ASP A 614 -11.70 41.94 6.16
C ASP A 614 -12.00 40.66 5.36
N GLY A 615 -11.60 39.49 5.89
CA GLY A 615 -11.81 38.20 5.24
C GLY A 615 -10.71 37.82 4.26
N ILE A 616 -10.83 36.62 3.67
CA ILE A 616 -9.75 35.98 2.91
C ILE A 616 -9.36 36.71 1.62
N ALA A 617 -10.28 37.51 1.06
CA ALA A 617 -10.04 38.35 -0.11
C ALA A 617 -9.64 39.79 0.25
N GLY A 618 -9.66 40.14 1.54
CA GLY A 618 -9.31 41.46 2.04
C GLY A 618 -7.80 41.68 2.12
N LYS A 619 -7.40 42.93 2.41
CA LYS A 619 -5.99 43.25 2.69
C LYS A 619 -5.53 42.48 3.92
N SER A 620 -4.34 41.86 3.81
CA SER A 620 -3.70 41.18 4.92
C SER A 620 -2.44 41.89 5.36
N PHE A 621 -2.04 41.67 6.60
CA PHE A 621 -0.75 42.12 7.11
C PHE A 621 -0.12 41.07 8.00
N PHE A 622 1.21 41.09 8.06
CA PHE A 622 2.00 40.19 8.86
C PHE A 622 2.18 40.76 10.26
N GLN A 623 2.06 39.91 11.28
CA GLN A 623 2.23 40.28 12.68
C GLN A 623 3.18 39.28 13.34
N LYS A 624 4.43 39.71 13.46
CA LYS A 624 5.52 38.97 14.11
C LYS A 624 5.51 39.17 15.62
N ASP A 625 5.37 40.42 16.05
CA ASP A 625 5.39 40.77 17.47
C ASP A 625 4.01 40.68 18.11
N ALA A 626 3.99 40.39 19.42
CA ALA A 626 2.79 40.42 20.23
C ALA A 626 2.30 41.88 20.36
N PRO A 627 1.09 42.22 19.90
CA PRO A 627 0.59 43.60 19.96
C PRO A 627 0.25 44.01 21.39
N GLU A 628 0.17 45.32 21.65
CA GLU A 628 -0.11 45.87 22.99
C GLU A 628 -1.43 45.38 23.61
N PHE A 629 -2.40 44.98 22.79
CA PHE A 629 -3.70 44.46 23.23
C PHE A 629 -3.74 42.94 23.44
N VAL A 630 -2.59 42.24 23.50
CA VAL A 630 -2.55 40.82 23.85
C VAL A 630 -3.09 40.63 25.28
N PRO A 631 -4.04 39.69 25.50
CA PRO A 631 -4.56 39.46 26.84
C PRO A 631 -3.47 39.02 27.82
N ALA A 632 -3.51 39.53 29.05
CA ALA A 632 -2.47 39.29 30.07
C ALA A 632 -2.26 37.81 30.43
N TRP A 633 -3.24 36.94 30.15
CA TRP A 633 -3.17 35.50 30.37
C TRP A 633 -2.46 34.74 29.24
N VAL A 634 -2.15 35.40 28.11
CA VAL A 634 -1.32 34.84 27.04
C VAL A 634 0.13 35.11 27.37
N ARG A 635 0.92 34.05 27.59
CA ARG A 635 2.37 34.15 27.81
C ARG A 635 3.05 34.79 26.61
N THR A 636 3.78 35.86 26.83
CA THR A 636 4.66 36.50 25.84
C THR A 636 6.11 36.30 26.24
N GLU A 637 7.01 36.13 25.27
CA GLU A 637 8.44 35.90 25.49
C GLU A 637 9.25 36.76 24.53
N ARG A 638 10.38 37.30 24.98
CA ARG A 638 11.31 38.06 24.11
C ARG A 638 12.24 37.08 23.42
N ILE A 639 12.25 37.11 22.09
CA ILE A 639 13.08 36.23 21.26
C ILE A 639 14.01 37.10 20.41
N TYR A 640 15.29 36.76 20.40
CA TYR A 640 16.25 37.43 19.53
C TYR A 640 15.90 37.18 18.05
N SER A 641 15.73 38.25 17.30
CA SER A 641 15.49 38.25 15.86
C SER A 641 16.60 39.04 15.18
N LYS A 642 17.15 38.53 14.07
CA LYS A 642 18.20 39.18 13.26
C LYS A 642 17.67 40.17 12.21
N ASP A 643 16.35 40.35 12.17
CA ASP A 643 15.65 41.30 11.29
C ASP A 643 15.42 42.64 12.00
#